data_AF-A0A6L8QB19-F1
#
_entry.id   AF-A0A6L8QB19-F1
#
_cell.length_a   1.000
_cell.length_b   1.000
_cell.length_c   1.000
_cell.angle_alpha   90.00
_cell.angle_beta   90.00
_cell.angle_gamma   90.00
#
_symmetry.space_group_name_H-M   'P 1'
#
loop_
_entity.id
_entity.type
_entity.pdbx_description
1 polymer ?
#
loop_
_entity_poly.entity_id
_entity_poly.type
_entity_poly.pdbx_seq_one_letter_code
_entity_poly.pdbx_strand_id
1 'polypeptide(L)'
;MLYSFYGTSPDLTAGSFNFEQFYIPFIFAGLAFLQAGPEWVIIAGICFGFATIGKFTTSLFAGVLAPLVWYEFGGLSALQFAVACGGVMAGSNLIEWKMGYWDNPSRKQLKTRMATTLRLTRTKRMHFSVLFEVGKLFKQALPIWLGLIPLTIYCIQNQNIWLSVFSLTLISMIVFQRAFSRYHYLPMFGLLSLGCGLGINFMVTLAPSTTAIILSGFAVFLIWNLKSLAFYYLRPTAPETLIHYEKFDQYLYRPRLGKMLKRLMRMRGESNERIFVWGTFSQLYHLTGSPASDNYLHYTIGPWDTPDLEGFYDSFIGGLIKNKPKYLVKSYTDLDIARLEELTGLRYKLLKVVLARFPVYRLDSVKPCPDNPLELGWQEKMRQLESLTQSNWHAPGFDRSDQEQGKLATVLKECKKLVKLNPYDAEGYDYMGEAYVAMGNTELAEKSFEQVLKYAPNWSNTRLKLCNQKLKLEKHDEAVTLLEEEIKRFGHSLNDTFLDDTLKDAFLKGLLHKRNNNYAAALKEFENIRKKEPDRHDCWQFSVECLQNLRDQDGLKDLYAEAWDAADKNGREWLQTLIVRNLAKLDSSQLTEHKTLELYLQKDPENCIMNYALASSLLESGDQVESYKLFEDIATSSKNYSHIRANAWYRMALMVSPDKQYPLLQQCLKYQSSHQGANKLLKNIDQKAKDMQQTVQKLGENTEKVEIKNDPRKGLPLKVSIVVPNWNGMRFVGMCLDSLARLDFDGHEVIVVDNGSTDGSREMIEEKYPWVRLLKMPDNMGFAIACNEGIKASNAEYIVLLNNDIEVTRDWLKELYEGMERHPECGMGTTKMMFLDNRDVFYNTGDLFHSWSAGGGRGQGEKDTGQYEKEEYVFGACAGAGIYRREFFKQVGLFDEDFFIFAEDVDINMRGQLKGLKAVYLPKAKVYHIGTATVGLYSDRYVYLCKRNDIWVFIKNYSLRLYFKYLVSIWKHQFEDIKYFTYRGQGQVLLKSKWDALKMLPQMLYRRFQIQTKRTTPDEQIEKLIITD
;
A
#
# COMPACT_ATOMS: atom_id res chain seq x y z
N MET A 1 -2.36 28.22 14.07
CA MET A 1 -3.56 28.62 14.85
C MET A 1 -3.83 27.66 16.00
N LEU A 2 -4.06 26.37 15.74
CA LEU A 2 -3.97 25.28 16.74
C LEU A 2 -2.54 25.00 17.26
N TYR A 3 -1.58 25.89 16.97
CA TYR A 3 -0.16 25.74 17.34
C TYR A 3 0.26 26.64 18.51
N SER A 4 -0.59 27.61 18.90
CA SER A 4 -0.36 28.57 20.00
C SER A 4 -0.90 28.09 21.35
N PHE A 5 -1.57 26.94 21.40
CA PHE A 5 -1.99 26.28 22.65
C PHE A 5 -0.81 25.72 23.48
N TYR A 6 0.42 25.85 23.01
CA TYR A 6 1.64 25.50 23.74
C TYR A 6 2.50 26.73 23.99
N GLY A 7 2.36 27.30 25.18
CA GLY A 7 3.18 28.37 25.72
C GLY A 7 3.18 28.34 27.25
N THR A 8 3.55 27.20 27.84
CA THR A 8 4.20 27.18 29.16
C THR A 8 5.63 26.73 28.91
N SER A 9 6.67 27.53 29.08
CA SER A 9 6.84 28.80 29.80
C SER A 9 8.00 29.60 29.13
N PRO A 10 8.00 30.94 29.19
CA PRO A 10 9.05 31.81 28.65
C PRO A 10 10.26 32.03 29.58
N ASP A 11 10.49 31.15 30.57
CA ASP A 11 11.29 31.29 31.81
C ASP A 11 10.43 31.67 33.04
N LEU A 12 9.78 30.64 33.58
CA LEU A 12 9.52 30.45 35.00
C LEU A 12 9.85 28.97 35.24
N THR A 13 11.11 28.66 34.94
CA THR A 13 11.93 27.74 35.70
C THR A 13 11.25 26.55 36.43
N ALA A 14 11.81 25.37 36.20
CA ALA A 14 11.12 24.09 36.11
C ALA A 14 10.18 23.60 37.23
N GLY A 15 9.16 22.87 36.81
CA GLY A 15 8.26 22.19 37.72
C GLY A 15 6.99 21.76 37.01
N SER A 16 7.11 20.83 36.05
CA SER A 16 5.95 20.30 35.33
C SER A 16 4.92 19.67 36.27
N PHE A 17 5.31 19.37 37.52
CA PHE A 17 4.47 18.65 38.47
C PHE A 17 3.79 19.45 39.59
N ASN A 18 4.00 20.78 39.72
CA ASN A 18 3.36 21.55 40.81
C ASN A 18 2.61 22.82 40.39
N PHE A 19 2.66 23.25 39.12
CA PHE A 19 1.76 24.34 38.68
C PHE A 19 0.30 23.91 38.64
N GLU A 20 0.03 22.60 38.59
CA GLU A 20 -1.34 22.09 38.57
C GLU A 20 -2.03 22.36 39.91
N GLN A 21 -1.30 22.33 41.03
CA GLN A 21 -1.80 22.79 42.34
C GLN A 21 -2.00 24.31 42.41
N PHE A 22 -1.36 25.09 41.54
CA PHE A 22 -1.50 26.54 41.51
C PHE A 22 -2.76 26.97 40.78
N TYR A 23 -3.00 26.48 39.55
CA TYR A 23 -4.15 26.93 38.75
C TYR A 23 -5.46 26.19 39.05
N ILE A 24 -5.41 24.94 39.53
CA ILE A 24 -6.62 24.15 39.84
C ILE A 24 -7.52 24.85 40.89
N PRO A 25 -6.98 25.36 42.02
CA PRO A 25 -7.74 26.15 42.98
C PRO A 25 -8.48 27.34 42.34
N PHE A 26 -7.83 28.06 41.43
CA PHE A 26 -8.44 29.21 40.75
C PHE A 26 -9.52 28.79 39.76
N ILE A 27 -9.36 27.69 39.05
CA ILE A 27 -10.41 27.14 38.18
C ILE A 27 -11.65 26.76 39.00
N PHE A 28 -11.45 26.12 40.16
CA PHE A 28 -12.55 25.75 41.05
C PHE A 28 -13.24 26.95 41.69
N ALA A 29 -12.48 27.93 42.17
CA ALA A 29 -13.03 29.18 42.69
C ALA A 29 -13.84 29.92 41.60
N GLY A 30 -13.32 29.99 40.38
CA GLY A 30 -14.01 30.58 39.23
C GLY A 30 -15.35 29.90 38.93
N LEU A 31 -15.40 28.56 38.94
CA LEU A 31 -16.65 27.81 38.75
C LEU A 31 -17.65 28.02 39.89
N ALA A 32 -17.19 28.03 41.14
CA ALA A 32 -18.05 28.27 42.30
C ALA A 32 -18.67 29.68 42.26
N PHE A 33 -17.90 30.69 41.85
CA PHE A 33 -18.40 32.05 41.68
C PHE A 33 -19.40 32.17 40.52
N LEU A 34 -19.18 31.48 39.39
CA LEU A 34 -20.19 31.41 38.32
C LEU A 34 -21.49 30.75 38.79
N GLN A 35 -21.41 29.74 39.66
CA GLN A 35 -22.59 29.08 40.23
C GLN A 35 -23.32 29.95 41.27
N ALA A 36 -22.61 30.84 41.97
CA ALA A 36 -23.19 31.72 42.99
C ALA A 36 -24.06 32.85 42.41
N GLY A 37 -23.93 33.15 41.12
CA GLY A 37 -24.81 34.09 40.41
C GLY A 37 -24.07 35.24 39.70
N PRO A 38 -24.82 36.12 38.99
CA PRO A 38 -24.26 37.12 38.08
C PRO A 38 -23.37 38.17 38.75
N GLU A 39 -23.59 38.49 40.04
CA GLU A 39 -22.78 39.48 40.77
C GLU A 39 -21.32 39.05 40.97
N TRP A 40 -21.04 37.75 40.86
CA TRP A 40 -19.71 37.18 41.09
C TRP A 40 -18.91 36.95 39.78
N VAL A 41 -19.47 37.30 38.62
CA VAL A 41 -18.90 37.01 37.30
C VAL A 41 -17.53 37.69 37.07
N ILE A 42 -17.33 38.91 37.58
CA ILE A 42 -16.03 39.59 37.50
C ILE A 42 -14.97 38.82 38.30
N ILE A 43 -15.30 38.38 39.51
CA ILE A 43 -14.39 37.63 40.38
C ILE A 43 -14.07 36.28 39.74
N ALA A 44 -15.08 35.62 39.14
CA ALA A 44 -14.87 34.41 38.36
C ALA A 44 -13.88 34.64 37.21
N GLY A 45 -14.03 35.72 36.44
CA GLY A 45 -13.12 36.09 35.36
C GLY A 45 -11.68 36.31 35.84
N ILE A 46 -11.49 36.97 36.99
CA ILE A 46 -10.18 37.15 37.62
C ILE A 46 -9.56 35.78 38.01
N CYS A 47 -10.34 34.89 38.61
CA CYS A 47 -9.88 33.55 38.96
C CYS A 47 -9.42 32.76 37.73
N PHE A 48 -10.22 32.72 36.66
CA PHE A 48 -9.78 32.08 35.41
C PHE A 48 -8.56 32.75 34.80
N GLY A 49 -8.45 34.09 34.91
CA GLY A 49 -7.25 34.83 34.54
C GLY A 49 -6.00 34.35 35.28
N PHE A 50 -6.04 34.22 36.61
CA PHE A 50 -4.91 33.71 37.40
C PHE A 50 -4.57 32.25 37.06
N ALA A 51 -5.58 31.44 36.75
CA ALA A 51 -5.36 30.08 36.30
C ALA A 51 -4.51 30.01 35.00
N THR A 52 -4.49 31.06 34.18
CA THR A 52 -3.71 31.11 32.94
C THR A 52 -2.24 31.48 33.11
N ILE A 53 -1.86 32.19 34.19
CA ILE A 53 -0.48 32.65 34.44
C ILE A 53 0.49 31.47 34.51
N GLY A 54 0.10 30.40 35.19
CA GLY A 54 0.90 29.18 35.32
C GLY A 54 0.78 28.23 34.13
N LYS A 55 -0.36 28.27 33.40
CA LYS A 55 -0.62 27.36 32.30
C LYS A 55 -1.53 27.91 31.22
N PHE A 56 -0.98 28.47 30.15
CA PHE A 56 -1.77 29.10 29.08
C PHE A 56 -2.87 28.19 28.47
N THR A 57 -2.73 26.86 28.50
CA THR A 57 -3.80 25.93 28.07
C THR A 57 -5.09 26.07 28.87
N THR A 58 -5.04 26.58 30.11
CA THR A 58 -6.23 26.81 30.94
C THR A 58 -7.05 28.00 30.45
N SER A 59 -6.52 28.84 29.54
CA SER A 59 -7.30 29.87 28.84
C SER A 59 -8.46 29.26 28.03
N LEU A 60 -8.37 27.97 27.66
CA LEU A 60 -9.47 27.24 27.04
C LEU A 60 -10.72 27.22 27.94
N PHE A 61 -10.56 27.13 29.27
CA PHE A 61 -11.70 27.21 30.18
C PHE A 61 -12.37 28.58 30.09
N ALA A 62 -11.60 29.68 30.09
CA ALA A 62 -12.16 31.02 29.92
C ALA A 62 -12.86 31.19 28.57
N GLY A 63 -12.26 30.68 27.48
CA GLY A 63 -12.83 30.75 26.13
C GLY A 63 -14.09 29.92 25.95
N VAL A 64 -14.17 28.73 26.56
CA VAL A 64 -15.35 27.85 26.50
C VAL A 64 -16.46 28.35 27.43
N LEU A 65 -16.12 28.93 28.59
CA LEU A 65 -17.10 29.43 29.55
C LEU A 65 -17.70 30.78 29.15
N ALA A 66 -17.00 31.64 28.41
CA ALA A 66 -17.52 32.96 28.03
C ALA A 66 -18.85 32.90 27.23
N PRO A 67 -19.06 32.00 26.24
CA PRO A 67 -20.35 31.79 25.60
C PRO A 67 -21.46 31.31 26.55
N LEU A 68 -21.12 30.55 27.60
CA LEU A 68 -22.07 30.07 28.60
C LEU A 68 -22.46 31.17 29.59
N VAL A 69 -21.51 32.00 30.01
CA VAL A 69 -21.79 33.20 30.79
C VAL A 69 -22.71 34.13 30.01
N TRP A 70 -22.53 34.24 28.70
CA TRP A 70 -23.47 34.97 27.84
C TRP A 70 -24.87 34.35 27.88
N TYR A 71 -24.96 33.02 27.71
CA TYR A 71 -26.24 32.32 27.69
C TYR A 71 -27.01 32.44 29.00
N GLU A 72 -26.34 32.24 30.15
CA GLU A 72 -26.97 32.22 31.48
C GLU A 72 -27.15 33.62 32.10
N PHE A 73 -26.20 34.53 31.90
CA PHE A 73 -26.15 35.81 32.62
C PHE A 73 -26.17 37.05 31.70
N GLY A 74 -26.27 36.87 30.38
CA GLY A 74 -26.37 37.94 29.40
C GLY A 74 -25.04 38.55 28.94
N GLY A 75 -25.10 39.40 27.90
CA GLY A 75 -23.91 39.91 27.20
C GLY A 75 -23.01 40.82 28.06
N LEU A 76 -23.58 41.61 28.98
CA LEU A 76 -22.78 42.48 29.86
C LEU A 76 -21.90 41.66 30.82
N SER A 77 -22.47 40.60 31.42
CA SER A 77 -21.76 39.67 32.29
C SER A 77 -20.66 38.92 31.53
N ALA A 78 -20.92 38.51 30.28
CA ALA A 78 -19.91 37.88 29.43
C ALA A 78 -18.74 38.82 29.09
N LEU A 79 -19.03 40.10 28.81
CA LEU A 79 -18.01 41.12 28.57
C LEU A 79 -17.17 41.37 29.83
N GLN A 80 -17.82 41.50 30.99
CA GLN A 80 -17.15 41.66 32.28
C GLN A 80 -16.22 40.47 32.59
N PHE A 81 -16.69 39.25 32.37
CA PHE A 81 -15.90 38.02 32.52
C PHE A 81 -14.66 38.02 31.61
N ALA A 82 -14.84 38.36 30.32
CA ALA A 82 -13.77 38.37 29.34
C ALA A 82 -12.72 39.45 29.64
N VAL A 83 -13.14 40.66 30.03
CA VAL A 83 -12.24 41.76 30.41
C VAL A 83 -11.46 41.41 31.67
N ALA A 84 -12.12 40.85 32.69
CA ALA A 84 -11.48 40.43 33.93
C ALA A 84 -10.41 39.35 33.70
N CYS A 85 -10.72 38.32 32.89
CA CYS A 85 -9.75 37.28 32.54
C CYS A 85 -8.60 37.82 31.69
N GLY A 86 -8.91 38.62 30.65
CA GLY A 86 -7.92 39.18 29.74
C GLY A 86 -6.98 40.20 30.40
N GLY A 87 -7.48 40.97 31.38
CA GLY A 87 -6.67 41.93 32.14
C GLY A 87 -5.55 41.27 32.94
N VAL A 88 -5.83 40.13 33.60
CA VAL A 88 -4.81 39.37 34.33
C VAL A 88 -3.75 38.80 33.38
N MET A 89 -4.16 38.30 32.21
CA MET A 89 -3.26 37.78 31.17
C MET A 89 -2.33 38.87 30.60
N ALA A 90 -2.88 40.05 30.28
CA ALA A 90 -2.12 41.17 29.76
C ALA A 90 -1.11 41.68 30.80
N GLY A 91 -1.53 41.79 32.06
CA GLY A 91 -0.64 42.17 33.18
C GLY A 91 0.55 41.21 33.34
N SER A 92 0.32 39.90 33.25
CA SER A 92 1.39 38.90 33.32
C SER A 92 2.42 39.08 32.20
N ASN A 93 1.97 39.24 30.95
CA ASN A 93 2.88 39.42 29.80
C ASN A 93 3.69 40.72 29.87
N LEU A 94 3.12 41.80 30.40
CA LEU A 94 3.81 43.07 30.60
C LEU A 94 4.92 42.96 31.65
N ILE A 95 4.71 42.18 32.72
CA ILE A 95 5.73 41.91 33.74
C ILE A 95 6.89 41.13 33.12
N GLU A 96 6.62 40.08 32.36
CA GLU A 96 7.65 39.28 31.68
C GLU A 96 8.46 40.12 30.69
N TRP A 97 7.81 41.00 29.93
CA TRP A 97 8.48 41.93 29.02
C TRP A 97 9.42 42.87 29.76
N LYS A 98 8.98 43.44 30.89
CA LYS A 98 9.82 44.32 31.73
C LYS A 98 10.99 43.58 32.38
N MET A 99 10.85 42.28 32.66
CA MET A 99 11.90 41.44 33.23
C MET A 99 12.94 40.94 32.21
N GLY A 100 12.77 41.23 30.91
CA GLY A 100 13.77 40.92 29.87
C GLY A 100 13.60 39.56 29.18
N TYR A 101 12.55 38.81 29.48
CA TYR A 101 12.32 37.46 28.93
C TYR A 101 11.87 37.43 27.44
N TRP A 102 11.84 38.58 26.78
CA TRP A 102 11.46 38.74 25.37
C TRP A 102 12.63 39.13 24.46
N ASP A 103 13.87 38.89 24.91
CA ASP A 103 15.11 39.17 24.18
C ASP A 103 15.35 38.21 22.98
N ASN A 104 16.31 38.56 22.12
CA ASN A 104 16.60 37.79 20.90
C ASN A 104 16.99 36.32 21.17
N PRO A 105 17.84 36.01 22.17
CA PRO A 105 18.12 34.62 22.59
C PRO A 105 16.86 33.84 22.97
N SER A 106 15.97 34.40 23.80
CA SER A 106 14.74 33.73 24.22
C SER A 106 13.79 33.47 23.06
N ARG A 107 13.69 34.42 22.11
CA ARG A 107 12.92 34.25 20.86
C ARG A 107 13.50 33.16 19.96
N LYS A 108 14.82 33.09 19.83
CA LYS A 108 15.51 32.04 19.04
C LYS A 108 15.23 30.68 19.64
N GLN A 109 15.35 30.54 20.95
CA GLN A 109 15.04 29.29 21.66
C GLN A 109 13.56 28.89 21.52
N LEU A 110 12.63 29.85 21.57
CA LEU A 110 11.20 29.60 21.35
C LEU A 110 10.92 29.07 19.93
N LYS A 111 11.54 29.66 18.90
CA LYS A 111 11.42 29.19 17.51
C LYS A 111 11.99 27.79 17.35
N THR A 112 13.16 27.52 17.92
CA THR A 112 13.74 26.16 17.95
C THR A 112 12.79 25.16 18.60
N ARG A 113 12.23 25.47 19.78
CA ARG A 113 11.24 24.63 20.47
C ARG A 113 9.98 24.38 19.64
N MET A 114 9.56 25.38 18.86
CA MET A 114 8.38 25.27 18.01
C MET A 114 8.63 24.34 16.82
N ALA A 115 9.72 24.57 16.08
CA ALA A 115 10.11 23.76 14.93
C ALA A 115 10.28 22.29 15.29
N THR A 116 10.81 22.04 16.48
CA THR A 116 11.08 20.71 16.99
C THR A 116 9.83 19.97 17.47
N THR A 117 8.90 20.69 18.11
CA THR A 117 7.57 20.17 18.47
C THR A 117 6.73 19.89 17.21
N LEU A 118 6.79 20.76 16.20
CA LEU A 118 6.18 20.57 14.86
C LEU A 118 6.64 19.30 14.18
N ARG A 119 7.94 19.07 14.21
CA ARG A 119 8.53 17.87 13.63
C ARG A 119 8.06 16.60 14.32
N LEU A 120 7.90 16.60 15.64
CA LEU A 120 7.36 15.45 16.36
C LEU A 120 5.94 15.10 15.88
N THR A 121 5.08 16.10 15.71
CA THR A 121 3.71 15.89 15.22
C THR A 121 3.72 15.32 13.80
N ARG A 122 4.62 15.81 12.92
CA ARG A 122 4.81 15.28 11.57
C ARG A 122 5.32 13.83 11.60
N THR A 123 6.40 13.57 12.34
CA THR A 123 6.99 12.23 12.51
C THR A 123 5.97 11.24 13.06
N LYS A 124 5.15 11.65 14.03
CA LYS A 124 4.08 10.79 14.53
C LYS A 124 2.94 10.58 13.55
N ARG A 125 2.53 11.61 12.80
CA ARG A 125 1.56 11.43 11.71
C ARG A 125 2.06 10.44 10.65
N MET A 126 3.37 10.38 10.43
CA MET A 126 4.03 9.45 9.52
C MET A 126 4.09 8.01 10.10
N HIS A 127 4.31 7.84 11.41
CA HIS A 127 4.57 6.53 12.01
C HIS A 127 3.40 5.94 12.83
N PHE A 128 2.39 6.75 13.16
CA PHE A 128 1.27 6.37 14.02
C PHE A 128 -0.04 6.97 13.49
N SER A 129 -1.05 6.12 13.28
CA SER A 129 -2.40 6.61 12.98
C SER A 129 -2.97 7.33 14.21
N VAL A 130 -3.45 8.57 14.01
CA VAL A 130 -4.13 9.35 15.06
C VAL A 130 -5.27 8.55 15.68
N LEU A 131 -6.03 7.82 14.87
CA LEU A 131 -7.12 6.96 15.33
C LEU A 131 -6.63 5.74 16.12
N PHE A 132 -5.51 5.15 15.70
CA PHE A 132 -4.91 4.02 16.42
C PHE A 132 -4.37 4.43 17.78
N GLU A 133 -3.67 5.57 17.85
CA GLU A 133 -3.23 6.14 19.11
C GLU A 133 -4.45 6.47 19.96
N VAL A 134 -5.46 7.19 19.46
CA VAL A 134 -6.73 7.47 20.17
C VAL A 134 -7.39 6.20 20.70
N GLY A 135 -7.43 5.11 19.93
CA GLY A 135 -7.94 3.82 20.41
C GLY A 135 -7.12 3.22 21.56
N LYS A 136 -5.79 3.33 21.48
CA LYS A 136 -4.88 2.94 22.57
C LYS A 136 -5.04 3.84 23.80
N LEU A 137 -5.30 5.15 23.60
CA LEU A 137 -5.66 6.10 24.66
C LEU A 137 -6.92 5.66 25.37
N PHE A 138 -7.98 5.35 24.60
CA PHE A 138 -9.25 4.88 25.12
C PHE A 138 -9.08 3.61 25.96
N LYS A 139 -8.29 2.65 25.46
CA LYS A 139 -8.01 1.38 26.16
C LYS A 139 -7.19 1.56 27.44
N GLN A 140 -6.19 2.44 27.44
CA GLN A 140 -5.30 2.65 28.60
C GLN A 140 -5.88 3.59 29.65
N ALA A 141 -6.78 4.50 29.25
CA ALA A 141 -7.51 5.39 30.15
C ALA A 141 -8.94 4.91 30.44
N LEU A 142 -9.29 3.69 30.02
CA LEU A 142 -10.62 3.10 30.14
C LEU A 142 -11.22 3.23 31.55
N PRO A 143 -10.47 3.02 32.65
CA PRO A 143 -11.02 3.20 34.01
C PRO A 143 -11.46 4.65 34.32
N ILE A 144 -10.81 5.65 33.73
CA ILE A 144 -11.13 7.07 33.91
C ILE A 144 -12.34 7.44 33.06
N TRP A 145 -12.41 6.93 31.82
CA TRP A 145 -13.56 7.09 30.93
C TRP A 145 -14.84 6.51 31.56
N LEU A 146 -14.72 5.35 32.21
CA LEU A 146 -15.81 4.72 32.95
C LEU A 146 -16.29 5.56 34.14
N GLY A 147 -15.49 6.47 34.70
CA GLY A 147 -15.90 7.39 35.76
C GLY A 147 -16.43 8.74 35.26
N LEU A 148 -15.80 9.33 34.25
CA LEU A 148 -16.15 10.66 33.73
C LEU A 148 -17.43 10.66 32.88
N ILE A 149 -17.72 9.58 32.15
CA ILE A 149 -18.93 9.48 31.32
C ILE A 149 -20.19 9.43 32.20
N PRO A 150 -20.29 8.57 33.23
CA PRO A 150 -21.42 8.59 34.16
C PRO A 150 -21.53 9.91 34.93
N LEU A 151 -20.41 10.55 35.32
CA LEU A 151 -20.46 11.88 35.96
C LEU A 151 -21.07 12.93 35.02
N THR A 152 -20.66 12.94 33.76
CA THR A 152 -21.20 13.90 32.76
C THR A 152 -22.70 13.66 32.56
N ILE A 153 -23.14 12.40 32.46
CA ILE A 153 -24.56 12.04 32.35
C ILE A 153 -25.33 12.45 33.61
N TYR A 154 -24.79 12.20 34.80
CA TYR A 154 -25.37 12.61 36.08
C TYR A 154 -25.49 14.14 36.21
N CYS A 155 -24.48 14.90 35.80
CA CYS A 155 -24.53 16.37 35.85
C CYS A 155 -25.55 16.95 34.87
N ILE A 156 -25.70 16.35 33.67
CA ILE A 156 -26.73 16.72 32.69
C ILE A 156 -28.13 16.43 33.26
N GLN A 157 -28.33 15.26 33.87
CA GLN A 157 -29.61 14.89 34.48
C GLN A 157 -30.02 15.80 35.64
N ASN A 158 -29.06 16.31 36.43
CA ASN A 158 -29.30 17.24 37.53
C ASN A 158 -29.21 18.72 37.11
N GLN A 159 -29.19 19.02 35.81
CA GLN A 159 -29.17 20.38 35.24
C GLN A 159 -28.02 21.28 35.71
N ASN A 160 -26.88 20.72 36.15
CA ASN A 160 -25.71 21.52 36.52
C ASN A 160 -24.83 21.77 35.28
N ILE A 161 -25.13 22.86 34.57
CA ILE A 161 -24.47 23.22 33.30
C ILE A 161 -22.98 23.49 33.47
N TRP A 162 -22.58 24.15 34.57
CA TRP A 162 -21.18 24.52 34.85
C TRP A 162 -20.29 23.31 35.08
N LEU A 163 -20.75 22.34 35.88
CA LEU A 163 -19.99 21.12 36.17
C LEU A 163 -19.92 20.17 34.95
N SER A 164 -20.96 20.17 34.12
CA SER A 164 -20.99 19.43 32.86
C SER A 164 -19.95 19.95 31.86
N VAL A 165 -19.87 21.28 31.69
CA VAL A 165 -18.92 21.93 30.79
C VAL A 165 -17.49 21.79 31.30
N PHE A 166 -17.27 21.92 32.61
CA PHE A 166 -15.96 21.66 33.21
C PHE A 166 -15.47 20.25 32.92
N SER A 167 -16.34 19.24 33.09
CA SER A 167 -16.04 17.83 32.83
C SER A 167 -15.70 17.58 31.36
N LEU A 168 -16.48 18.13 30.43
CA LEU A 168 -16.25 18.02 28.98
C LEU A 168 -14.97 18.73 28.51
N THR A 169 -14.70 19.91 29.05
CA THR A 169 -13.48 20.69 28.73
C THR A 169 -12.24 19.97 29.24
N LEU A 170 -12.31 19.39 30.45
CA LEU A 170 -11.24 18.58 31.03
C LEU A 170 -10.99 17.30 30.20
N ILE A 171 -12.07 16.59 29.81
CA ILE A 171 -12.00 15.44 28.90
C ILE A 171 -11.30 15.83 27.59
N SER A 172 -11.67 16.95 27.01
CA SER A 172 -11.09 17.44 25.76
C SER A 172 -9.61 17.76 25.91
N MET A 173 -9.23 18.50 26.97
CA MET A 173 -7.83 18.79 27.28
C MET A 173 -7.00 17.52 27.49
N ILE A 174 -7.56 16.52 28.18
CA ILE A 174 -6.96 15.21 28.41
C ILE A 174 -6.66 14.48 27.09
N VAL A 175 -7.62 14.47 26.16
CA VAL A 175 -7.47 13.87 24.84
C VAL A 175 -6.42 14.60 24.01
N PHE A 176 -6.46 15.94 23.99
CA PHE A 176 -5.53 16.75 23.21
C PHE A 176 -4.10 16.68 23.75
N GLN A 177 -3.86 16.83 25.06
CA GLN A 177 -2.51 16.76 25.65
C GLN A 177 -1.81 15.42 25.37
N ARG A 178 -2.60 14.33 25.29
CA ARG A 178 -2.06 13.00 25.03
C ARG A 178 -1.86 12.70 23.55
N ALA A 179 -2.66 13.27 22.65
CA ALA A 179 -2.40 13.27 21.20
C ALA A 179 -1.03 13.89 20.86
N PHE A 180 -0.56 14.84 21.68
CA PHE A 180 0.77 15.44 21.57
C PHE A 180 1.86 14.75 22.44
N SER A 181 1.53 13.64 23.11
CA SER A 181 2.39 12.85 24.00
C SER A 181 3.15 13.62 25.07
N ARG A 182 2.47 14.52 25.77
CA ARG A 182 2.95 14.98 27.08
C ARG A 182 2.35 14.07 28.14
N TYR A 183 3.11 13.05 28.52
CA TYR A 183 2.76 12.20 29.65
C TYR A 183 3.36 12.86 30.89
N HIS A 184 2.65 12.95 32.01
CA HIS A 184 2.92 11.94 33.04
C HIS A 184 1.75 11.56 33.99
N TYR A 185 0.56 12.19 33.98
CA TYR A 185 -0.36 12.06 35.15
C TYR A 185 -1.88 12.08 34.91
N LEU A 186 -2.31 11.92 33.65
CA LEU A 186 -3.71 11.92 33.22
C LEU A 186 -4.72 11.16 34.12
N PRO A 187 -4.40 9.95 34.64
CA PRO A 187 -5.32 9.21 35.50
C PRO A 187 -5.58 9.84 36.85
N MET A 188 -4.53 10.39 37.48
CA MET A 188 -4.64 11.03 38.78
C MET A 188 -5.35 12.38 38.67
N PHE A 189 -5.14 13.13 37.59
CA PHE A 189 -5.87 14.38 37.34
C PHE A 189 -7.35 14.15 37.04
N GLY A 190 -7.68 13.12 36.25
CA GLY A 190 -9.08 12.74 36.04
C GLY A 190 -9.78 12.39 37.36
N LEU A 191 -9.12 11.64 38.24
CA LEU A 191 -9.66 11.26 39.56
C LEU A 191 -9.71 12.43 40.54
N LEU A 192 -8.70 13.31 40.57
CA LEU A 192 -8.69 14.49 41.44
C LEU A 192 -9.79 15.48 41.02
N SER A 193 -9.92 15.76 39.73
CA SER A 193 -10.95 16.67 39.23
C SER A 193 -12.36 16.10 39.41
N LEU A 194 -12.54 14.79 39.26
CA LEU A 194 -13.79 14.09 39.58
C LEU A 194 -14.12 14.19 41.08
N GLY A 195 -13.14 13.92 41.95
CA GLY A 195 -13.29 14.02 43.41
C GLY A 195 -13.57 15.45 43.87
N CYS A 196 -12.93 16.46 43.27
CA CYS A 196 -13.20 17.87 43.54
C CYS A 196 -14.57 18.31 43.04
N GLY A 197 -15.01 17.86 41.86
CA GLY A 197 -16.35 18.16 41.34
C GLY A 197 -17.47 17.61 42.23
N LEU A 198 -17.30 16.37 42.71
CA LEU A 198 -18.20 15.75 43.68
C LEU A 198 -18.15 16.43 45.05
N GLY A 199 -16.95 16.81 45.52
CA GLY A 199 -16.76 17.57 46.76
C GLY A 199 -17.41 18.95 46.73
N ILE A 200 -17.34 19.67 45.60
CA ILE A 200 -17.98 20.99 45.45
C ILE A 200 -19.50 20.85 45.43
N ASN A 201 -20.05 19.87 44.71
CA ASN A 201 -21.49 19.62 44.73
C ASN A 201 -22.00 19.34 46.16
N PHE A 202 -21.24 18.53 46.92
CA PHE A 202 -21.51 18.27 48.33
C PHE A 202 -21.40 19.54 49.19
N MET A 203 -20.40 20.38 48.95
CA MET A 203 -20.17 21.63 49.67
C MET A 203 -21.26 22.68 49.47
N VAL A 204 -21.75 22.83 48.24
CA VAL A 204 -22.81 23.79 47.89
C VAL A 204 -24.16 23.38 48.49
N THR A 205 -24.33 22.10 48.83
CA THR A 205 -25.53 21.61 49.54
C THR A 205 -25.48 21.75 51.06
N LEU A 206 -24.36 22.21 51.64
CA LEU A 206 -24.20 22.37 53.09
C LEU A 206 -24.62 23.77 53.59
N ALA A 207 -24.93 23.87 54.88
CA ALA A 207 -25.34 25.12 55.51
C ALA A 207 -24.26 26.22 55.39
N PRO A 208 -24.64 27.52 55.26
CA PRO A 208 -23.72 28.64 54.97
C PRO A 208 -22.51 28.76 55.91
N SER A 209 -22.65 28.39 57.18
CA SER A 209 -21.58 28.38 58.18
C SER A 209 -20.46 27.39 57.84
N THR A 210 -20.81 26.23 57.27
CA THR A 210 -19.87 25.19 56.83
C THR A 210 -19.08 25.64 55.60
N THR A 211 -19.76 26.33 54.68
CA THR A 211 -19.14 26.93 53.48
C THR A 211 -18.10 27.98 53.86
N ALA A 212 -18.38 28.83 54.87
CA ALA A 212 -17.44 29.83 55.35
C ALA A 212 -16.17 29.22 55.98
N ILE A 213 -16.30 28.14 56.76
CA ILE A 213 -15.15 27.43 57.35
C ILE A 213 -14.25 26.84 56.27
N ILE A 214 -14.85 26.27 55.22
CA ILE A 214 -14.12 25.60 54.16
C ILE A 214 -13.48 26.61 53.19
N LEU A 215 -14.15 27.72 52.91
CA LEU A 215 -13.54 28.88 52.22
C LEU A 215 -12.36 29.46 53.01
N SER A 216 -12.46 29.51 54.35
CA SER A 216 -11.37 29.96 55.22
C SER A 216 -10.19 28.99 55.20
N GLY A 217 -10.44 27.68 55.28
CA GLY A 217 -9.42 26.65 55.13
C GLY A 217 -8.73 26.71 53.76
N PHE A 218 -9.52 26.88 52.70
CA PHE A 218 -9.00 27.07 51.34
C PHE A 218 -8.12 28.31 51.23
N ALA A 219 -8.52 29.45 51.79
CA ALA A 219 -7.72 30.67 51.81
C ALA A 219 -6.38 30.46 52.54
N VAL A 220 -6.37 29.72 53.67
CA VAL A 220 -5.14 29.37 54.39
C VAL A 220 -4.22 28.50 53.53
N PHE A 221 -4.74 27.47 52.85
CA PHE A 221 -3.94 26.63 51.95
C PHE A 221 -3.45 27.38 50.71
N LEU A 222 -4.23 28.31 50.18
CA LEU A 222 -3.84 29.17 49.06
C LEU A 222 -2.69 30.10 49.47
N ILE A 223 -2.78 30.74 50.63
CA ILE A 223 -1.71 31.59 51.18
C ILE A 223 -0.44 30.76 51.45
N TRP A 224 -0.58 29.54 51.98
CA TRP A 224 0.54 28.64 52.19
C TRP A 224 1.21 28.23 50.87
N ASN A 225 0.43 27.87 49.85
CA ASN A 225 0.95 27.55 48.52
C ASN A 225 1.60 28.76 47.85
N LEU A 226 0.98 29.93 47.90
CA LEU A 226 1.55 31.17 47.37
C LEU A 226 2.87 31.52 48.07
N LYS A 227 2.96 31.40 49.40
CA LYS A 227 4.21 31.62 50.14
C LYS A 227 5.31 30.61 49.76
N SER A 228 4.94 29.35 49.55
CA SER A 228 5.86 28.28 49.16
C SER A 228 6.31 28.40 47.70
N LEU A 229 5.47 28.98 46.84
CA LEU A 229 5.74 29.19 45.42
C LEU A 229 6.36 30.56 45.11
N ALA A 230 6.15 31.58 45.96
CA ALA A 230 6.59 32.94 45.73
C ALA A 230 8.10 33.06 45.52
N PHE A 231 8.91 32.25 46.20
CA PHE A 231 10.36 32.23 46.00
C PHE A 231 10.75 31.84 44.56
N TYR A 232 9.98 30.95 43.93
CA TYR A 232 10.17 30.55 42.53
C TYR A 232 9.77 31.67 41.55
N TYR A 233 8.68 32.41 41.82
CA TYR A 233 8.24 33.49 40.93
C TYR A 233 9.04 34.79 41.09
N LEU A 234 9.47 35.12 42.31
CA LEU A 234 10.15 36.38 42.61
C LEU A 234 11.66 36.33 42.34
N ARG A 235 12.26 35.13 42.36
CA ARG A 235 13.71 34.92 42.12
C ARG A 235 13.97 33.72 41.19
N PRO A 236 13.42 33.73 39.97
CA PRO A 236 13.48 32.58 39.05
C PRO A 236 14.91 32.24 38.61
N THR A 237 15.82 33.21 38.57
CA THR A 237 17.21 33.01 38.10
C THR A 237 18.21 32.79 39.23
N ALA A 238 17.78 32.80 40.49
CA ALA A 238 18.69 32.58 41.62
C ALA A 238 19.20 31.12 41.61
N PRO A 239 20.49 30.88 41.91
CA PRO A 239 21.09 29.55 41.87
C PRO A 239 20.36 28.51 42.74
N GLU A 240 19.84 28.90 43.91
CA GLU A 240 19.09 27.96 44.78
C GLU A 240 17.76 27.54 44.14
N THR A 241 17.11 28.45 43.43
CA THR A 241 15.87 28.21 42.70
C THR A 241 16.13 27.30 41.51
N LEU A 242 17.17 27.58 40.70
CA LEU A 242 17.69 26.75 39.60
C LEU A 242 17.93 25.29 40.01
N ILE A 243 18.45 25.05 41.21
CA ILE A 243 18.67 23.70 41.77
C ILE A 243 17.35 22.98 42.14
N HIS A 244 16.28 23.72 42.48
CA HIS A 244 14.97 23.13 42.85
C HIS A 244 14.11 22.84 41.62
N TYR A 245 14.17 23.72 40.63
CA TYR A 245 13.58 23.54 39.30
C TYR A 245 14.04 22.27 38.62
N GLU A 246 15.32 22.05 38.79
CA GLU A 246 16.00 20.89 38.36
C GLU A 246 15.29 19.59 38.85
N LYS A 247 14.79 19.47 40.09
CA LYS A 247 14.42 18.20 40.75
C LYS A 247 13.22 17.37 40.25
N PHE A 248 12.46 17.77 39.24
CA PHE A 248 11.20 17.09 38.90
C PHE A 248 10.96 16.87 37.41
N ASP A 249 11.40 15.72 36.88
CA ASP A 249 10.60 14.90 35.96
C ASP A 249 11.16 13.46 35.74
N GLN A 250 10.26 12.50 35.46
CA GLN A 250 10.49 11.09 35.04
C GLN A 250 10.85 10.01 36.08
N TYR A 251 9.82 9.43 36.71
CA TYR A 251 9.91 8.31 37.67
C TYR A 251 10.24 6.92 37.09
N LEU A 252 10.22 6.70 35.76
CA LEU A 252 10.25 5.33 35.20
C LEU A 252 11.57 4.90 34.51
N TYR A 253 12.43 5.82 34.04
CA TYR A 253 13.60 5.43 33.22
C TYR A 253 14.99 5.75 33.81
N ARG A 254 15.13 6.73 34.70
CA ARG A 254 16.44 7.22 35.18
C ARG A 254 16.95 6.81 36.57
N PRO A 255 16.15 6.28 37.52
CA PRO A 255 16.68 5.98 38.85
C PRO A 255 17.88 5.03 38.85
N ARG A 256 17.96 4.10 37.89
CA ARG A 256 19.06 3.11 37.81
C ARG A 256 20.33 3.68 37.18
N LEU A 257 20.24 4.40 36.05
CA LEU A 257 21.39 5.02 35.38
C LEU A 257 22.04 6.08 36.28
N GLY A 258 21.24 6.96 36.88
CA GLY A 258 21.73 7.99 37.81
C GLY A 258 22.39 7.41 39.06
N LYS A 259 21.83 6.33 39.66
CA LYS A 259 22.45 5.64 40.81
C LYS A 259 23.79 4.99 40.45
N MET A 260 23.94 4.45 39.24
CA MET A 260 25.18 3.81 38.80
C MET A 260 26.26 4.84 38.45
N LEU A 261 25.92 5.94 37.79
CA LEU A 261 26.85 7.05 37.52
C LEU A 261 27.33 7.71 38.82
N LYS A 262 26.45 7.92 39.81
CA LYS A 262 26.84 8.32 41.19
C LYS A 262 27.95 7.46 41.74
N ARG A 263 27.72 6.14 41.68
CA ARG A 263 28.64 5.17 42.25
C ARG A 263 29.98 5.19 41.53
N LEU A 264 29.96 5.26 40.19
CA LEU A 264 31.17 5.37 39.37
C LEU A 264 31.99 6.62 39.72
N MET A 265 31.34 7.79 39.74
CA MET A 265 31.99 9.06 40.05
C MET A 265 32.55 9.08 41.48
N ARG A 266 31.78 8.56 42.44
CA ARG A 266 32.23 8.43 43.84
C ARG A 266 33.47 7.55 43.98
N MET A 267 33.50 6.39 43.31
CA MET A 267 34.67 5.50 43.31
C MET A 267 35.93 6.15 42.72
N ARG A 268 35.77 7.20 41.89
CA ARG A 268 36.87 7.92 41.23
C ARG A 268 37.19 9.27 41.89
N GLY A 269 36.49 9.67 42.96
CA GLY A 269 36.65 10.99 43.58
C GLY A 269 36.08 12.16 42.75
N GLU A 270 35.31 11.88 41.69
CA GLU A 270 34.84 12.86 40.69
C GLU A 270 33.38 13.27 40.93
N SER A 271 32.94 13.28 42.19
CA SER A 271 31.52 13.42 42.53
C SER A 271 30.90 14.78 42.17
N ASN A 272 31.72 15.80 41.90
CA ASN A 272 31.30 17.18 41.61
C ASN A 272 31.35 17.55 40.11
N GLU A 273 31.71 16.60 39.25
CA GLU A 273 31.92 16.82 37.82
C GLU A 273 30.63 16.75 37.00
N ARG A 274 30.56 17.49 35.89
CA ARG A 274 29.37 17.52 35.01
C ARG A 274 29.28 16.31 34.08
N ILE A 275 28.05 15.88 33.79
CA ILE A 275 27.75 14.82 32.81
C ILE A 275 26.91 15.40 31.67
N PHE A 276 27.31 15.17 30.43
CA PHE A 276 26.47 15.38 29.25
C PHE A 276 25.83 14.05 28.82
N VAL A 277 24.56 14.06 28.43
CA VAL A 277 23.89 12.88 27.86
C VAL A 277 23.39 13.22 26.48
N TRP A 278 23.83 12.48 25.46
CA TRP A 278 23.39 12.58 24.07
C TRP A 278 22.15 11.72 23.81
N GLY A 279 21.05 12.30 23.32
CA GLY A 279 19.85 11.60 22.86
C GLY A 279 18.57 12.46 22.81
N THR A 280 17.39 11.88 23.08
CA THR A 280 16.06 12.53 23.08
C THR A 280 15.97 13.79 23.97
N PHE A 281 16.96 13.99 24.81
CA PHE A 281 17.05 15.08 25.77
C PHE A 281 18.51 15.49 25.95
N SER A 282 19.21 15.82 24.85
CA SER A 282 20.63 16.23 24.90
C SER A 282 20.86 17.37 25.90
N GLN A 283 21.46 17.05 27.05
CA GLN A 283 21.46 17.92 28.25
C GLN A 283 22.73 17.75 29.11
N LEU A 284 23.11 18.83 29.80
CA LEU A 284 24.16 18.87 30.84
C LEU A 284 23.54 18.66 32.23
N TYR A 285 24.11 17.77 33.03
CA TYR A 285 23.71 17.48 34.41
C TYR A 285 24.83 17.83 35.38
N HIS A 286 24.47 18.53 36.46
CA HIS A 286 25.46 19.05 37.42
C HIS A 286 25.77 18.10 38.57
N LEU A 287 24.79 17.36 39.10
CA LEU A 287 24.97 16.39 40.18
C LEU A 287 23.85 15.35 40.07
N THR A 288 24.22 14.09 39.98
CA THR A 288 23.26 13.01 40.21
C THR A 288 22.57 13.24 41.58
N GLY A 289 21.23 13.37 41.61
CA GLY A 289 20.57 14.05 42.74
C GLY A 289 19.04 14.21 42.84
N SER A 290 18.15 14.12 41.84
CA SER A 290 18.22 14.09 40.39
C SER A 290 17.39 15.25 39.84
N PRO A 291 17.94 15.98 38.86
CA PRO A 291 17.15 16.85 38.00
C PRO A 291 16.93 16.51 36.51
N ALA A 292 15.81 16.96 35.93
CA ALA A 292 15.68 17.24 34.49
C ALA A 292 14.49 18.18 34.22
N SER A 293 14.72 19.23 33.42
CA SER A 293 13.75 19.93 32.54
C SER A 293 14.47 21.16 31.94
N ASP A 294 14.54 21.49 30.64
CA ASP A 294 14.27 20.82 29.37
C ASP A 294 15.07 21.50 28.25
N ASN A 295 15.71 20.70 27.40
CA ASN A 295 15.70 20.93 25.95
C ASN A 295 15.01 19.69 25.36
N TYR A 296 13.73 19.86 25.03
CA TYR A 296 12.88 18.80 24.48
C TYR A 296 13.21 18.51 23.03
N LEU A 297 13.53 17.26 22.69
CA LEU A 297 13.05 16.63 21.45
C LEU A 297 12.91 15.13 21.52
N HIS A 298 11.67 14.72 21.47
CA HIS A 298 11.28 13.39 21.05
C HIS A 298 11.63 13.14 19.58
N TYR A 299 12.36 12.03 19.35
CA TYR A 299 12.55 11.26 18.10
C TYR A 299 12.55 12.05 16.78
N THR A 300 13.73 12.48 16.34
CA THR A 300 14.29 12.36 14.97
C THR A 300 15.53 13.25 14.88
N ILE A 301 16.66 12.66 14.51
CA ILE A 301 17.90 13.38 14.19
C ILE A 301 17.93 13.42 12.66
N GLY A 302 17.73 14.60 12.08
CA GLY A 302 17.54 14.80 10.63
C GLY A 302 16.08 14.96 10.16
N PRO A 303 15.81 15.65 9.03
CA PRO A 303 16.77 16.41 8.21
C PRO A 303 16.97 17.79 8.84
N TRP A 304 18.06 18.49 8.62
CA TRP A 304 18.24 19.83 9.19
C TRP A 304 17.67 20.94 8.27
N ASP A 305 16.35 20.91 8.07
CA ASP A 305 15.66 21.58 6.95
C ASP A 305 15.11 23.00 7.22
N THR A 306 15.20 23.52 8.44
CA THR A 306 14.63 24.84 8.79
C THR A 306 15.53 25.68 9.70
N PRO A 307 15.81 26.96 9.36
CA PRO A 307 16.63 27.89 10.17
C PRO A 307 16.26 27.98 11.64
N ASP A 308 15.02 27.68 11.99
CA ASP A 308 14.56 27.67 13.37
C ASP A 308 15.33 26.65 14.24
N LEU A 309 15.99 25.63 13.67
CA LEU A 309 16.78 24.65 14.44
C LEU A 309 18.16 25.14 14.87
N GLU A 310 18.59 26.34 14.44
CA GLU A 310 19.95 26.84 14.70
C GLU A 310 20.24 26.91 16.21
N GLY A 311 19.24 27.29 17.00
CA GLY A 311 19.34 27.36 18.45
C GLY A 311 19.63 26.02 19.13
N PHE A 312 19.35 24.88 18.46
CA PHE A 312 19.70 23.56 18.96
C PHE A 312 21.21 23.33 18.87
N TYR A 313 21.81 23.65 17.72
CA TYR A 313 23.26 23.58 17.52
C TYR A 313 23.98 24.46 18.55
N ASP A 314 23.54 25.72 18.66
CA ASP A 314 24.14 26.69 19.58
C ASP A 314 24.06 26.23 21.04
N SER A 315 22.92 25.65 21.44
CA SER A 315 22.74 25.10 22.79
C SER A 315 23.61 23.88 23.05
N PHE A 316 23.75 22.99 22.06
CA PHE A 316 24.51 21.76 22.18
C PHE A 316 26.02 22.01 22.18
N ILE A 317 26.54 22.57 21.07
CA ILE A 317 27.97 22.81 20.87
C ILE A 317 28.46 23.88 21.84
N GLY A 318 27.71 24.98 21.98
CA GLY A 318 28.05 26.04 22.94
C GLY A 318 27.99 25.55 24.39
N GLY A 319 27.05 24.66 24.71
CA GLY A 319 26.96 24.01 26.02
C GLY A 319 28.19 23.16 26.34
N LEU A 320 28.68 22.37 25.38
CA LEU A 320 29.88 21.55 25.55
C LEU A 320 31.15 22.38 25.70
N ILE A 321 31.36 23.38 24.84
CA ILE A 321 32.55 24.25 24.86
C ILE A 321 32.62 25.06 26.16
N LYS A 322 31.48 25.62 26.58
CA LYS A 322 31.39 26.45 27.80
C LYS A 322 31.63 25.63 29.07
N ASN A 323 31.01 24.47 29.17
CA ASN A 323 30.93 23.74 30.45
C ASN A 323 31.85 22.52 30.55
N LYS A 324 32.48 22.09 29.45
CA LYS A 324 33.50 21.03 29.37
C LYS A 324 33.19 19.83 30.28
N PRO A 325 32.03 19.17 30.10
CA PRO A 325 31.58 18.14 31.02
C PRO A 325 32.56 16.96 31.08
N LYS A 326 32.88 16.49 32.28
CA LYS A 326 33.86 15.41 32.47
C LYS A 326 33.37 14.08 31.87
N TYR A 327 32.06 13.88 31.81
CA TYR A 327 31.46 12.65 31.30
C TYR A 327 30.50 12.94 30.15
N LEU A 328 30.50 12.08 29.14
CA LEU A 328 29.54 12.09 28.04
C LEU A 328 28.89 10.72 27.91
N VAL A 329 27.56 10.65 27.90
CA VAL A 329 26.80 9.39 27.80
C VAL A 329 26.07 9.36 26.47
N LYS A 330 26.30 8.33 25.66
CA LYS A 330 25.56 8.09 24.42
C LYS A 330 24.31 7.26 24.72
N SER A 331 23.13 7.90 24.74
CA SER A 331 21.86 7.15 24.80
C SER A 331 21.39 6.66 23.43
N TYR A 332 21.86 7.31 22.36
CA TYR A 332 21.82 6.83 20.96
C TYR A 332 23.25 6.64 20.45
N THR A 333 23.43 5.70 19.52
CA THR A 333 24.75 5.28 19.02
C THR A 333 25.28 6.14 17.88
N ASP A 334 24.46 7.02 17.32
CA ASP A 334 24.71 7.85 16.14
C ASP A 334 25.70 9.02 16.33
N LEU A 335 25.92 9.51 17.56
CA LEU A 335 26.88 10.61 17.77
C LEU A 335 28.32 10.20 17.47
N ASP A 336 28.90 10.76 16.42
CA ASP A 336 30.31 10.59 16.09
C ASP A 336 31.21 11.37 17.06
N ILE A 337 31.95 10.63 17.90
CA ILE A 337 32.82 11.21 18.92
C ILE A 337 34.11 11.77 18.31
N ALA A 338 34.59 11.21 17.19
CA ALA A 338 35.78 11.72 16.51
C ALA A 338 35.45 13.07 15.86
N ARG A 339 34.31 13.15 15.17
CA ARG A 339 33.83 14.42 14.60
C ARG A 339 33.52 15.46 15.68
N LEU A 340 33.00 15.04 16.84
CA LEU A 340 32.81 15.94 17.98
C LEU A 340 34.13 16.52 18.51
N GLU A 341 35.20 15.72 18.56
CA GLU A 341 36.54 16.19 18.93
C GLU A 341 37.04 17.25 17.93
N GLU A 342 36.87 17.02 16.62
CA GLU A 342 37.27 17.98 15.57
C GLU A 342 36.54 19.32 15.70
N LEU A 343 35.24 19.30 15.99
CA LEU A 343 34.43 20.52 16.07
C LEU A 343 34.61 21.31 17.37
N THR A 344 34.83 20.62 18.50
CA THR A 344 34.85 21.26 19.83
C THR A 344 36.23 21.32 20.47
N GLY A 345 37.20 20.56 19.96
CA GLY A 345 38.50 20.33 20.59
C GLY A 345 38.44 19.45 21.85
N LEU A 346 37.27 18.90 22.22
CA LEU A 346 37.08 18.10 23.43
C LEU A 346 37.24 16.61 23.11
N ARG A 347 38.34 16.01 23.59
CA ARG A 347 38.62 14.58 23.37
C ARG A 347 37.98 13.73 24.45
N TYR A 348 37.03 12.89 24.05
CA TYR A 348 36.33 11.96 24.95
C TYR A 348 36.77 10.52 24.70
N LYS A 349 37.25 9.83 25.73
CA LYS A 349 37.66 8.43 25.67
C LYS A 349 36.58 7.53 26.26
N LEU A 350 36.24 6.44 25.56
CA LEU A 350 35.29 5.45 26.05
C LEU A 350 35.80 4.85 27.36
N LEU A 351 35.00 4.96 28.42
CA LEU A 351 35.33 4.44 29.74
C LEU A 351 34.74 3.05 29.96
N LYS A 352 33.43 2.89 29.70
CA LYS A 352 32.70 1.63 29.89
C LYS A 352 31.35 1.66 29.18
N VAL A 353 30.86 0.49 28.76
CA VAL A 353 29.46 0.27 28.38
C VAL A 353 28.68 -0.21 29.61
N VAL A 354 27.68 0.57 30.05
CA VAL A 354 26.90 0.25 31.25
C VAL A 354 25.61 -0.48 30.85
N LEU A 355 25.30 -1.59 31.54
CA LEU A 355 24.12 -2.45 31.33
C LEU A 355 23.96 -3.00 29.89
N ALA A 356 25.07 -3.20 29.17
CA ALA A 356 25.08 -3.65 27.77
C ALA A 356 24.30 -2.74 26.79
N ARG A 357 24.04 -1.47 27.15
CA ARG A 357 23.16 -0.59 26.33
C ARG A 357 23.60 0.87 26.15
N PHE A 358 24.39 1.45 27.05
CA PHE A 358 24.78 2.87 26.95
C PHE A 358 26.30 3.08 27.09
N PRO A 359 26.99 3.55 26.04
CA PRO A 359 28.40 3.93 26.09
C PRO A 359 28.63 5.19 26.93
N VAL A 360 29.56 5.14 27.89
CA VAL A 360 29.98 6.28 28.72
C VAL A 360 31.42 6.65 28.40
N TYR A 361 31.64 7.90 28.02
CA TYR A 361 32.92 8.49 27.72
C TYR A 361 33.34 9.46 28.82
N ARG A 362 34.65 9.62 29.00
CA ARG A 362 35.26 10.58 29.93
C ARG A 362 36.14 11.54 29.14
N LEU A 363 36.07 12.82 29.47
CA LEU A 363 36.92 13.86 28.92
C LEU A 363 38.39 13.58 29.30
N ASP A 364 39.23 13.42 28.29
CA ASP A 364 40.63 13.03 28.38
C ASP A 364 41.54 14.25 28.23
N SER A 365 41.33 15.05 27.17
CA SER A 365 42.10 16.27 26.89
C SER A 365 41.26 17.32 26.17
N VAL A 366 41.73 18.58 26.21
CA VAL A 366 41.12 19.73 25.55
C VAL A 366 42.16 20.37 24.65
N LYS A 367 41.86 20.48 23.36
CA LYS A 367 42.67 21.17 22.35
C LYS A 367 42.02 22.50 21.98
N PRO A 368 42.80 23.55 21.66
CA PRO A 368 42.26 24.77 21.09
C PRO A 368 41.68 24.49 19.70
N CYS A 369 40.47 24.96 19.42
CA CYS A 369 39.89 24.91 18.07
C CYS A 369 40.28 26.19 17.31
N PRO A 370 40.70 26.13 16.03
CA PRO A 370 41.12 27.31 15.26
C PRO A 370 39.97 28.31 15.02
N ASP A 371 38.76 27.81 14.80
CA ASP A 371 37.57 28.61 14.48
C ASP A 371 36.49 28.44 15.56
N ASN A 372 35.72 29.49 15.83
CA ASN A 372 34.60 29.42 16.77
C ASN A 372 33.36 28.81 16.09
N PRO A 373 32.95 27.57 16.43
CA PRO A 373 31.83 26.91 15.77
C PRO A 373 30.48 27.65 15.94
N LEU A 374 30.36 28.51 16.96
CA LEU A 374 29.13 29.29 17.20
C LEU A 374 28.95 30.47 16.23
N GLU A 375 30.02 30.92 15.56
CA GLU A 375 29.99 32.05 14.63
C GLU A 375 29.61 31.66 13.19
N LEU A 376 29.48 30.35 12.93
CA LEU A 376 29.14 29.81 11.62
C LEU A 376 27.72 30.18 11.18
N GLY A 377 27.52 30.28 9.86
CA GLY A 377 26.19 30.44 9.28
C GLY A 377 25.31 29.21 9.49
N TRP A 378 23.98 29.41 9.51
CA TRP A 378 22.98 28.35 9.70
C TRP A 378 23.25 27.09 8.85
N GLN A 379 23.48 27.24 7.54
CA GLN A 379 23.68 26.10 6.63
C GLN A 379 24.91 25.26 7.01
N GLU A 380 25.99 25.91 7.44
CA GLU A 380 27.22 25.24 7.84
C GLU A 380 27.05 24.53 9.19
N LYS A 381 26.36 25.16 10.16
CA LYS A 381 25.99 24.53 11.44
C LYS A 381 25.20 23.25 11.22
N MET A 382 24.30 23.24 10.23
CA MET A 382 23.50 22.06 9.92
C MET A 382 24.27 20.95 9.21
N ARG A 383 25.16 21.27 8.26
CA ARG A 383 26.08 20.27 7.69
C ARG A 383 26.93 19.62 8.77
N GLN A 384 27.38 20.41 9.75
CA GLN A 384 28.12 19.87 10.89
C GLN A 384 27.26 18.93 11.74
N LEU A 385 25.99 19.25 12.03
CA LEU A 385 25.09 18.30 12.70
C LEU A 385 24.85 17.03 11.90
N GLU A 386 24.67 17.14 10.58
CA GLU A 386 24.54 15.98 9.67
C GLU A 386 25.78 15.08 9.73
N SER A 387 26.97 15.69 9.72
CA SER A 387 28.24 14.96 9.86
C SER A 387 28.41 14.30 11.23
N LEU A 388 27.98 14.99 12.30
CA LEU A 388 28.04 14.48 13.68
C LEU A 388 27.15 13.26 13.90
N THR A 389 26.14 13.07 13.06
CA THR A 389 25.15 11.99 13.18
C THR A 389 25.31 10.95 12.06
N GLN A 390 26.38 11.07 11.25
CA GLN A 390 26.70 10.15 10.14
C GLN A 390 25.53 9.94 9.16
N SER A 391 24.68 10.95 8.98
CA SER A 391 23.43 10.83 8.20
C SER A 391 22.48 9.70 8.65
N ASN A 392 22.67 9.13 9.84
CA ASN A 392 21.79 8.09 10.38
C ASN A 392 20.52 8.73 10.94
N TRP A 393 19.37 8.36 10.38
CA TRP A 393 18.07 8.73 10.91
C TRP A 393 17.49 7.58 11.72
N HIS A 394 17.05 7.88 12.93
CA HIS A 394 16.39 6.90 13.79
C HIS A 394 14.88 6.96 13.62
N ALA A 395 14.36 6.21 12.63
CA ALA A 395 12.95 5.84 12.58
C ALA A 395 12.65 4.79 13.67
N PRO A 396 11.58 4.92 14.48
CA PRO A 396 11.27 3.95 15.52
C PRO A 396 11.01 2.55 14.93
N GLY A 397 11.91 1.60 15.21
CA GLY A 397 11.76 0.20 14.81
C GLY A 397 12.60 -0.26 13.63
N PHE A 398 13.45 0.61 13.05
CA PHE A 398 14.38 0.24 11.99
C PHE A 398 15.82 0.19 12.52
N ASP A 399 16.51 -0.94 12.32
CA ASP A 399 17.91 -1.16 12.69
C ASP A 399 18.73 -1.50 11.44
N ARG A 400 19.61 -0.59 11.01
CA ARG A 400 20.50 -0.81 9.84
C ARG A 400 21.41 -2.01 10.04
N SER A 401 21.75 -2.36 11.28
CA SER A 401 22.59 -3.52 11.57
C SER A 401 21.91 -4.86 11.21
N ASP A 402 20.58 -4.90 11.12
CA ASP A 402 19.86 -6.10 10.65
C ASP A 402 20.07 -6.35 9.14
N GLN A 403 20.28 -5.30 8.34
CA GLN A 403 20.62 -5.43 6.91
C GLN A 403 22.05 -5.96 6.75
N GLU A 404 23.00 -5.43 7.52
CA GLU A 404 24.39 -5.91 7.56
C GLU A 404 24.50 -7.36 8.07
N GLN A 405 23.61 -7.77 8.96
CA GLN A 405 23.50 -9.16 9.45
C GLN A 405 22.71 -10.09 8.50
N GLY A 406 22.30 -9.61 7.32
CA GLY A 406 21.59 -10.40 6.32
C GLY A 406 20.13 -10.74 6.66
N LYS A 407 19.49 -10.08 7.63
CA LYS A 407 18.09 -10.30 8.01
C LYS A 407 17.11 -9.55 7.11
N LEU A 408 17.25 -9.72 5.80
CA LEU A 408 16.55 -8.96 4.76
C LEU A 408 15.01 -9.06 4.86
N ALA A 409 14.49 -10.19 5.33
CA ALA A 409 13.05 -10.38 5.55
C ALA A 409 12.49 -9.48 6.69
N THR A 410 13.27 -9.28 7.75
CA THR A 410 12.91 -8.40 8.87
C THR A 410 12.94 -6.94 8.43
N VAL A 411 14.00 -6.56 7.70
CA VAL A 411 14.16 -5.23 7.10
C VAL A 411 12.96 -4.91 6.19
N LEU A 412 12.63 -5.79 5.24
CA LEU A 412 11.47 -5.59 4.35
C LEU A 412 10.14 -5.54 5.09
N LYS A 413 9.97 -6.33 6.15
CA LYS A 413 8.74 -6.33 6.95
C LYS A 413 8.56 -4.98 7.64
N GLU A 414 9.63 -4.41 8.20
CA GLU A 414 9.57 -3.10 8.84
C GLU A 414 9.47 -1.96 7.80
N CYS A 415 10.18 -2.02 6.67
CA CYS A 415 10.00 -1.04 5.58
C CYS A 415 8.58 -1.04 5.01
N LYS A 416 8.00 -2.22 4.74
CA LYS A 416 6.61 -2.32 4.26
C LYS A 416 5.60 -1.80 5.27
N LYS A 417 5.87 -2.01 6.56
CA LYS A 417 5.05 -1.47 7.65
C LYS A 417 5.17 0.06 7.70
N LEU A 418 6.37 0.60 7.51
CA LEU A 418 6.64 2.03 7.43
C LEU A 418 5.91 2.68 6.24
N VAL A 419 6.08 2.15 5.03
CA VAL A 419 5.38 2.61 3.81
C VAL A 419 3.86 2.47 3.93
N LYS A 420 3.37 1.44 4.61
CA LYS A 420 1.94 1.28 4.89
C LYS A 420 1.40 2.33 5.86
N LEU A 421 2.22 2.80 6.80
CA LEU A 421 1.87 3.86 7.75
C LEU A 421 1.99 5.25 7.11
N ASN A 422 2.98 5.45 6.25
CA ASN A 422 3.19 6.65 5.46
C ASN A 422 3.51 6.29 3.98
N PRO A 423 2.51 6.33 3.08
CA PRO A 423 2.72 6.01 1.66
C PRO A 423 3.64 6.98 0.91
N TYR A 424 4.01 8.11 1.51
CA TYR A 424 4.89 9.13 0.94
C TYR A 424 6.30 9.08 1.55
N ASP A 425 6.63 8.01 2.29
CA ASP A 425 7.90 7.89 3.00
C ASP A 425 9.05 7.52 2.07
N ALA A 426 9.75 8.54 1.57
CA ALA A 426 10.87 8.37 0.65
C ALA A 426 11.98 7.46 1.24
N GLU A 427 12.23 7.53 2.54
CA GLU A 427 13.24 6.71 3.22
C GLU A 427 12.84 5.23 3.28
N GLY A 428 11.59 4.94 3.64
CA GLY A 428 11.03 3.58 3.60
C GLY A 428 11.12 2.93 2.24
N TYR A 429 10.90 3.71 1.16
CA TYR A 429 11.09 3.22 -0.20
C TYR A 429 12.57 3.05 -0.57
N ASP A 430 13.48 3.93 -0.13
CA ASP A 430 14.92 3.79 -0.41
C ASP A 430 15.49 2.53 0.24
N TYR A 431 15.23 2.27 1.52
CA TYR A 431 15.65 1.03 2.18
C TYR A 431 14.97 -0.21 1.63
N MET A 432 13.68 -0.10 1.28
CA MET A 432 12.98 -1.21 0.63
C MET A 432 13.62 -1.54 -0.72
N GLY A 433 14.03 -0.52 -1.47
CA GLY A 433 14.80 -0.66 -2.70
C GLY A 433 16.12 -1.39 -2.46
N GLU A 434 16.93 -0.95 -1.49
CA GLU A 434 18.19 -1.61 -1.13
C GLU A 434 18.00 -3.06 -0.68
N ALA A 435 16.98 -3.35 0.13
CA ALA A 435 16.68 -4.70 0.56
C ALA A 435 16.26 -5.59 -0.63
N TYR A 436 15.51 -5.04 -1.59
CA TYR A 436 15.18 -5.76 -2.83
C TYR A 436 16.41 -6.00 -3.72
N VAL A 437 17.35 -5.05 -3.79
CA VAL A 437 18.64 -5.24 -4.47
C VAL A 437 19.41 -6.39 -3.83
N ALA A 438 19.51 -6.41 -2.50
CA ALA A 438 20.20 -7.47 -1.76
C ALA A 438 19.55 -8.86 -1.94
N MET A 439 18.25 -8.92 -2.24
CA MET A 439 17.52 -10.15 -2.56
C MET A 439 17.54 -10.53 -4.04
N GLY A 440 18.17 -9.73 -4.91
CA GLY A 440 18.19 -9.97 -6.36
C GLY A 440 16.88 -9.66 -7.08
N ASN A 441 15.96 -8.90 -6.48
CA ASN A 441 14.69 -8.53 -7.10
C ASN A 441 14.76 -7.14 -7.74
N THR A 442 15.29 -7.09 -8.97
CA THR A 442 15.58 -5.85 -9.70
C THR A 442 14.34 -5.00 -10.00
N GLU A 443 13.22 -5.61 -10.39
CA GLU A 443 11.98 -4.86 -10.71
C GLU A 443 11.34 -4.19 -9.49
N LEU A 444 11.35 -4.87 -8.34
CA LEU A 444 10.80 -4.29 -7.12
C LEU A 444 11.73 -3.21 -6.54
N ALA A 445 13.04 -3.35 -6.73
CA ALA A 445 14.01 -2.31 -6.40
C ALA A 445 13.80 -1.05 -7.27
N GLU A 446 13.66 -1.23 -8.60
CA GLU A 446 13.33 -0.15 -9.55
C GLU A 446 12.10 0.64 -9.10
N LYS A 447 10.97 -0.06 -8.88
CA LYS A 447 9.72 0.57 -8.45
C LYS A 447 9.87 1.34 -7.13
N SER A 448 10.67 0.81 -6.21
CA SER A 448 10.88 1.45 -4.90
C SER A 448 11.68 2.74 -5.06
N PHE A 449 12.81 2.71 -5.76
CA PHE A 449 13.63 3.92 -6.00
C PHE A 449 12.90 4.99 -6.84
N GLU A 450 12.04 4.60 -7.78
CA GLU A 450 11.18 5.55 -8.50
C GLU A 450 10.22 6.30 -7.56
N GLN A 451 9.65 5.61 -6.56
CA GLN A 451 8.83 6.29 -5.54
C GLN A 451 9.64 7.27 -4.71
N VAL A 452 10.91 6.96 -4.38
CA VAL A 452 11.79 7.90 -3.67
C VAL A 452 11.94 9.19 -4.47
N LEU A 453 12.31 9.10 -5.75
CA LEU A 453 12.53 10.29 -6.59
C LEU A 453 11.25 11.08 -6.87
N LYS A 454 10.10 10.40 -6.90
CA LYS A 454 8.78 11.03 -7.00
C LYS A 454 8.45 11.89 -5.79
N TYR A 455 8.76 11.41 -4.58
CA TYR A 455 8.40 12.11 -3.33
C TYR A 455 9.50 13.05 -2.83
N ALA A 456 10.76 12.71 -3.08
CA ALA A 456 11.95 13.45 -2.68
C ALA A 456 12.92 13.57 -3.88
N PRO A 457 12.65 14.47 -4.84
CA PRO A 457 13.49 14.62 -6.03
C PRO A 457 14.91 15.14 -5.73
N ASN A 458 15.18 15.64 -4.54
CA ASN A 458 16.54 16.06 -4.12
C ASN A 458 17.29 14.97 -3.33
N TRP A 459 16.76 13.74 -3.27
CA TRP A 459 17.42 12.65 -2.56
C TRP A 459 18.66 12.20 -3.33
N SER A 460 19.82 12.33 -2.68
CA SER A 460 21.12 12.00 -3.26
C SER A 460 21.29 10.48 -3.44
N ASN A 461 22.08 10.06 -4.42
CA ASN A 461 22.49 8.67 -4.70
C ASN A 461 21.36 7.73 -5.15
N THR A 462 20.09 8.02 -4.91
CA THR A 462 18.99 7.14 -5.37
C THR A 462 18.87 7.11 -6.89
N ARG A 463 19.20 8.19 -7.62
CA ARG A 463 19.29 8.13 -9.09
C ARG A 463 20.34 7.14 -9.55
N LEU A 464 21.52 7.14 -8.93
CA LEU A 464 22.59 6.19 -9.27
C LEU A 464 22.19 4.75 -8.93
N LYS A 465 21.53 4.53 -7.78
CA LYS A 465 20.95 3.22 -7.42
C LYS A 465 19.92 2.74 -8.46
N LEU A 466 19.06 3.66 -8.93
CA LEU A 466 18.05 3.40 -9.96
C LEU A 466 18.69 3.17 -11.33
N CYS A 467 19.70 3.96 -11.75
CA CYS A 467 20.49 3.75 -12.95
C CYS A 467 21.00 2.31 -13.01
N ASN A 468 21.60 1.84 -11.93
CA ASN A 468 22.13 0.48 -11.84
C ASN A 468 21.02 -0.58 -12.04
N GLN A 469 19.83 -0.38 -11.47
CA GLN A 469 18.72 -1.32 -11.69
C GLN A 469 18.20 -1.24 -13.14
N LYS A 470 18.10 -0.04 -13.73
CA LYS A 470 17.68 0.16 -15.13
C LYS A 470 18.64 -0.51 -16.12
N LEU A 471 19.95 -0.45 -15.86
CA LEU A 471 20.96 -1.17 -16.64
C LEU A 471 20.75 -2.69 -16.59
N LYS A 472 20.48 -3.26 -15.40
CA LYS A 472 20.18 -4.69 -15.26
C LYS A 472 18.89 -5.14 -15.96
N LEU A 473 17.98 -4.20 -16.24
CA LEU A 473 16.73 -4.43 -16.97
C LEU A 473 16.84 -4.07 -18.45
N GLU A 474 18.05 -3.80 -18.96
CA GLU A 474 18.33 -3.40 -20.34
C GLU A 474 17.63 -2.09 -20.78
N LYS A 475 17.22 -1.24 -19.81
CA LYS A 475 16.58 0.08 -20.03
C LYS A 475 17.63 1.19 -20.14
N HIS A 476 18.49 1.09 -21.16
CA HIS A 476 19.69 1.92 -21.30
C HIS A 476 19.38 3.43 -21.41
N ASP A 477 18.39 3.84 -22.19
CA ASP A 477 18.06 5.26 -22.39
C ASP A 477 17.57 5.95 -21.10
N GLU A 478 16.80 5.23 -20.29
CA GLU A 478 16.32 5.71 -18.99
C GLU A 478 17.48 5.85 -17.99
N ALA A 479 18.40 4.87 -17.98
CA ALA A 479 19.58 4.91 -17.13
C ALA A 479 20.49 6.12 -17.44
N VAL A 480 20.71 6.42 -18.73
CA VAL A 480 21.51 7.59 -19.14
C VAL A 480 20.81 8.90 -18.75
N THR A 481 19.49 8.99 -18.95
CA THR A 481 18.72 10.19 -18.58
C THR A 481 18.84 10.48 -17.08
N LEU A 482 18.74 9.45 -16.24
CA LEU A 482 18.90 9.57 -14.79
C LEU A 482 20.31 10.01 -14.37
N LEU A 483 21.35 9.55 -15.08
CA LEU A 483 22.73 9.99 -14.83
C LEU A 483 22.92 11.46 -15.23
N GLU A 484 22.41 11.88 -16.39
CA GLU A 484 22.44 13.28 -16.84
C GLU A 484 21.76 14.21 -15.81
N GLU A 485 20.61 13.78 -15.28
CA GLU A 485 19.92 14.50 -14.22
C GLU A 485 20.74 14.60 -12.93
N GLU A 486 21.41 13.51 -12.51
CA GLU A 486 22.24 13.51 -11.30
C GLU A 486 23.45 14.44 -11.47
N ILE A 487 24.15 14.37 -12.61
CA ILE A 487 25.28 15.25 -12.96
C ILE A 487 24.84 16.71 -12.93
N LYS A 488 23.73 17.04 -13.61
CA LYS A 488 23.21 18.41 -13.69
C LYS A 488 22.77 18.95 -12.33
N ARG A 489 22.15 18.11 -11.50
CA ARG A 489 21.54 18.53 -10.23
C ARG A 489 22.56 18.68 -9.11
N PHE A 490 23.60 17.84 -9.09
CA PHE A 490 24.60 17.84 -8.02
C PHE A 490 25.98 18.35 -8.46
N GLY A 491 26.15 18.73 -9.73
CA GLY A 491 27.37 19.37 -10.23
C GLY A 491 28.56 18.42 -10.36
N HIS A 492 28.31 17.13 -10.58
CA HIS A 492 29.36 16.14 -10.76
C HIS A 492 30.13 16.36 -12.08
N SER A 493 31.40 15.95 -12.08
CA SER A 493 32.20 15.88 -13.31
C SER A 493 32.02 14.52 -13.97
N LEU A 494 32.11 14.46 -15.31
CA LEU A 494 32.14 13.19 -16.05
C LEU A 494 33.33 12.29 -15.67
N ASN A 495 34.36 12.86 -15.05
CA ASN A 495 35.51 12.12 -14.52
C ASN A 495 35.24 11.48 -13.15
N ASP A 496 34.13 11.82 -12.49
CA ASP A 496 33.78 11.23 -11.21
C ASP A 496 33.44 9.74 -11.39
N THR A 497 33.64 8.96 -10.32
CA THR A 497 33.23 7.55 -10.28
C THR A 497 31.81 7.48 -9.73
N PHE A 498 30.87 6.98 -10.52
CA PHE A 498 29.45 6.96 -10.15
C PHE A 498 28.99 5.61 -9.61
N LEU A 499 29.68 4.54 -10.00
CA LEU A 499 29.40 3.16 -9.58
C LEU A 499 30.68 2.50 -9.07
N ASP A 500 30.54 1.65 -8.04
CA ASP A 500 31.67 0.88 -7.48
C ASP A 500 32.25 -0.14 -8.49
N ASP A 501 31.46 -0.51 -9.50
CA ASP A 501 31.85 -1.45 -10.55
C ASP A 501 32.42 -0.70 -11.76
N THR A 502 33.75 -0.79 -11.93
CA THR A 502 34.50 -0.12 -13.00
C THR A 502 34.01 -0.42 -14.41
N LEU A 503 33.50 -1.63 -14.67
CA LEU A 503 32.99 -2.02 -15.99
C LEU A 503 31.59 -1.42 -16.25
N LYS A 504 30.75 -1.38 -15.22
CA LYS A 504 29.41 -0.74 -15.32
C LYS A 504 29.49 0.77 -15.40
N ASP A 505 30.43 1.38 -14.68
CA ASP A 505 30.72 2.81 -14.75
C ASP A 505 31.19 3.20 -16.16
N ALA A 506 32.15 2.44 -16.73
CA ALA A 506 32.61 2.60 -18.11
C ALA A 506 31.45 2.43 -19.13
N PHE A 507 30.57 1.44 -18.93
CA PHE A 507 29.44 1.20 -19.82
C PHE A 507 28.45 2.39 -19.83
N LEU A 508 28.11 2.91 -18.65
CA LEU A 508 27.21 4.03 -18.51
C LEU A 508 27.81 5.32 -19.10
N LYS A 509 29.12 5.54 -18.92
CA LYS A 509 29.87 6.62 -19.57
C LYS A 509 29.90 6.48 -21.09
N GLY A 510 30.12 5.27 -21.61
CA GLY A 510 30.08 4.97 -23.04
C GLY A 510 28.72 5.30 -23.66
N LEU A 511 27.62 4.91 -23.00
CA LEU A 511 26.26 5.26 -23.43
C LEU A 511 26.00 6.77 -23.40
N LEU A 512 26.45 7.46 -22.37
CA LEU A 512 26.33 8.92 -22.25
C LEU A 512 27.13 9.65 -23.35
N HIS A 513 28.36 9.20 -23.64
CA HIS A 513 29.15 9.73 -24.75
C HIS A 513 28.47 9.50 -26.10
N LYS A 514 27.90 8.31 -26.32
CA LYS A 514 27.14 7.99 -27.54
C LYS A 514 25.95 8.94 -27.73
N ARG A 515 25.17 9.17 -26.66
CA ARG A 515 24.00 10.07 -26.69
C ARG A 515 24.37 11.54 -26.93
N ASN A 516 25.55 11.95 -26.45
CA ASN A 516 26.12 13.28 -26.71
C ASN A 516 26.87 13.38 -28.05
N ASN A 517 26.71 12.41 -28.95
CA ASN A 517 27.37 12.32 -30.27
C ASN A 517 28.92 12.31 -30.21
N ASN A 518 29.52 11.99 -29.06
CA ASN A 518 30.95 11.81 -28.92
C ASN A 518 31.33 10.33 -29.12
N TYR A 519 31.20 9.87 -30.37
CA TYR A 519 31.33 8.47 -30.71
C TYR A 519 32.75 7.90 -30.51
N ALA A 520 33.79 8.72 -30.66
CA ALA A 520 35.18 8.29 -30.44
C ALA A 520 35.47 7.98 -28.96
N ALA A 521 34.97 8.81 -28.04
CA ALA A 521 35.07 8.54 -26.61
C ALA A 521 34.22 7.33 -26.21
N ALA A 522 33.01 7.20 -26.76
CA ALA A 522 32.15 6.04 -26.52
C ALA A 522 32.81 4.73 -26.97
N LEU A 523 33.46 4.72 -28.14
CA LEU A 523 34.15 3.56 -28.69
C LEU A 523 35.26 3.06 -27.75
N LYS A 524 36.05 3.96 -27.18
CA LYS A 524 37.13 3.63 -26.24
C LYS A 524 36.61 2.94 -24.99
N GLU A 525 35.48 3.43 -24.45
CA GLU A 525 34.84 2.80 -23.28
C GLU A 525 34.29 1.41 -23.63
N PHE A 526 33.60 1.25 -24.76
CA PHE A 526 33.07 -0.04 -25.20
C PHE A 526 34.18 -1.06 -25.55
N GLU A 527 35.30 -0.61 -26.11
CA GLU A 527 36.45 -1.47 -26.39
C GLU A 527 37.04 -2.10 -25.11
N ASN A 528 37.19 -1.30 -24.05
CA ASN A 528 37.67 -1.78 -22.76
C ASN A 528 36.73 -2.84 -22.16
N ILE A 529 35.42 -2.70 -22.38
CA ILE A 529 34.42 -3.67 -21.91
C ILE A 529 34.48 -4.96 -22.73
N ARG A 530 34.47 -4.88 -24.06
CA ARG A 530 34.51 -6.07 -24.94
C ARG A 530 35.75 -6.94 -24.71
N LYS A 531 36.91 -6.33 -24.45
CA LYS A 531 38.14 -7.05 -24.10
C LYS A 531 38.04 -7.88 -22.81
N LYS A 532 37.14 -7.49 -21.89
CA LYS A 532 36.95 -8.14 -20.59
C LYS A 532 35.70 -9.01 -20.53
N GLU A 533 34.64 -8.61 -21.22
CA GLU A 533 33.33 -9.27 -21.31
C GLU A 533 32.92 -9.44 -22.79
N PRO A 534 33.54 -10.38 -23.54
CA PRO A 534 33.28 -10.55 -24.97
C PRO A 534 31.84 -11.00 -25.27
N ASP A 535 31.21 -11.73 -24.35
CA ASP A 535 29.82 -12.23 -24.50
C ASP A 535 28.75 -11.11 -24.39
N ARG A 536 29.14 -9.86 -24.08
CA ARG A 536 28.19 -8.76 -23.90
C ARG A 536 27.81 -8.11 -25.23
N HIS A 537 26.81 -8.68 -25.90
CA HIS A 537 26.41 -8.35 -27.29
C HIS A 537 25.99 -6.88 -27.51
N ASP A 538 25.47 -6.20 -26.49
CA ASP A 538 25.07 -4.79 -26.55
C ASP A 538 26.27 -3.85 -26.82
N CYS A 539 27.43 -4.11 -26.23
CA CYS A 539 28.66 -3.34 -26.43
C CYS A 539 29.17 -3.47 -27.87
N TRP A 540 29.04 -4.66 -28.46
CA TRP A 540 29.36 -4.89 -29.86
C TRP A 540 28.44 -4.09 -30.77
N GLN A 541 27.13 -4.17 -30.55
CA GLN A 541 26.15 -3.40 -31.31
C GLN A 541 26.43 -1.90 -31.24
N PHE A 542 26.61 -1.35 -30.03
CA PHE A 542 26.84 0.08 -29.85
C PHE A 542 28.14 0.56 -30.47
N SER A 543 29.16 -0.29 -30.52
CA SER A 543 30.40 0.05 -31.20
C SER A 543 30.25 0.03 -32.72
N VAL A 544 29.46 -0.89 -33.29
CA VAL A 544 29.11 -0.87 -34.72
C VAL A 544 28.36 0.43 -35.05
N GLU A 545 27.39 0.83 -34.22
CA GLU A 545 26.67 2.11 -34.36
C GLU A 545 27.63 3.31 -34.30
N CYS A 546 28.57 3.33 -33.34
CA CYS A 546 29.58 4.39 -33.22
C CYS A 546 30.47 4.47 -34.47
N LEU A 547 31.03 3.35 -34.94
CA LEU A 547 31.88 3.30 -36.14
C LEU A 547 31.13 3.71 -37.40
N GLN A 548 29.87 3.31 -37.52
CA GLN A 548 29.01 3.72 -38.64
C GLN A 548 28.79 5.24 -38.65
N ASN A 549 28.50 5.85 -37.50
CA ASN A 549 28.32 7.30 -37.40
C ASN A 549 29.63 8.07 -37.65
N LEU A 550 30.77 7.48 -37.28
CA LEU A 550 32.11 7.99 -37.62
C LEU A 550 32.51 7.75 -39.08
N ARG A 551 31.77 6.91 -39.82
CA ARG A 551 32.10 6.43 -41.16
C ARG A 551 33.47 5.75 -41.24
N ASP A 552 33.88 5.08 -40.17
CA ASP A 552 35.16 4.38 -40.07
C ASP A 552 35.04 2.94 -40.61
N GLN A 553 35.47 2.76 -41.86
CA GLN A 553 35.40 1.46 -42.54
C GLN A 553 36.44 0.48 -42.03
N ASP A 554 37.65 0.95 -41.73
CA ASP A 554 38.73 0.07 -41.29
C ASP A 554 38.48 -0.41 -39.86
N GLY A 555 37.95 0.45 -38.99
CA GLY A 555 37.49 0.03 -37.66
C GLY A 555 36.38 -1.04 -37.69
N LEU A 556 35.47 -1.01 -38.68
CA LEU A 556 34.47 -2.08 -38.84
C LEU A 556 35.08 -3.40 -39.36
N LYS A 557 36.13 -3.33 -40.20
CA LYS A 557 36.86 -4.54 -40.65
C LYS A 557 37.65 -5.16 -39.51
N ASP A 558 38.30 -4.34 -38.68
CA ASP A 558 39.00 -4.79 -37.48
C ASP A 558 38.02 -5.43 -36.51
N LEU A 559 36.84 -4.83 -36.32
CA LEU A 559 35.79 -5.38 -35.45
C LEU A 559 35.24 -6.72 -35.98
N TYR A 560 35.16 -6.89 -37.30
CA TYR A 560 34.78 -8.16 -37.92
C TYR A 560 35.80 -9.26 -37.64
N ALA A 561 37.10 -8.93 -37.64
CA ALA A 561 38.15 -9.87 -37.28
C ALA A 561 38.10 -10.22 -35.79
N GLU A 562 37.87 -9.23 -34.92
CA GLU A 562 37.73 -9.43 -33.47
C GLU A 562 36.54 -10.35 -33.12
N ALA A 563 35.44 -10.26 -33.87
CA ALA A 563 34.24 -11.07 -33.66
C ALA A 563 34.47 -12.59 -33.87
N TRP A 564 35.56 -13.01 -34.53
CA TRP A 564 35.88 -14.43 -34.70
C TRP A 564 36.17 -15.14 -33.38
N ASP A 565 36.74 -14.39 -32.43
CA ASP A 565 37.23 -14.91 -31.15
C ASP A 565 36.23 -14.74 -29.99
N ALA A 566 35.06 -14.12 -30.24
CA ALA A 566 34.32 -13.43 -29.18
C ALA A 566 32.92 -13.98 -28.79
N ALA A 567 32.42 -15.09 -29.33
CA ALA A 567 31.08 -15.57 -28.93
C ALA A 567 30.82 -17.04 -29.27
N ASP A 568 29.72 -17.58 -28.72
CA ASP A 568 29.09 -18.81 -29.19
C ASP A 568 28.68 -18.70 -30.68
N LYS A 569 28.45 -19.85 -31.34
CA LYS A 569 28.17 -19.89 -32.78
C LYS A 569 27.04 -18.93 -33.19
N ASN A 570 26.00 -18.81 -32.36
CA ASN A 570 24.82 -18.00 -32.64
C ASN A 570 25.11 -16.49 -32.54
N GLY A 571 25.78 -16.05 -31.47
CA GLY A 571 26.15 -14.65 -31.26
C GLY A 571 27.13 -14.15 -32.31
N ARG A 572 28.11 -14.99 -32.68
CA ARG A 572 29.09 -14.70 -33.74
C ARG A 572 28.42 -14.50 -35.10
N GLU A 573 27.52 -15.42 -35.49
CA GLU A 573 26.83 -15.33 -36.79
C GLU A 573 26.01 -14.03 -36.91
N TRP A 574 25.34 -13.63 -35.84
CA TRP A 574 24.57 -12.38 -35.77
C TRP A 574 25.48 -11.14 -35.85
N LEU A 575 26.55 -11.09 -35.04
CA LEU A 575 27.49 -9.97 -35.00
C LEU A 575 28.16 -9.73 -36.35
N GLN A 576 28.67 -10.79 -36.96
CA GLN A 576 29.28 -10.73 -38.29
C GLN A 576 28.31 -10.21 -39.34
N THR A 577 27.06 -10.68 -39.30
CA THR A 577 26.01 -10.20 -40.22
C THR A 577 25.74 -8.71 -40.00
N LEU A 578 25.63 -8.26 -38.74
CA LEU A 578 25.41 -6.86 -38.40
C LEU A 578 26.56 -5.96 -38.90
N ILE A 579 27.81 -6.38 -38.70
CA ILE A 579 28.99 -5.62 -39.13
C ILE A 579 29.04 -5.52 -40.66
N VAL A 580 28.88 -6.64 -41.37
CA VAL A 580 28.95 -6.69 -42.85
C VAL A 580 27.85 -5.84 -43.50
N ARG A 581 26.63 -5.85 -42.95
CA ARG A 581 25.55 -4.98 -43.45
C ARG A 581 25.87 -3.49 -43.26
N ASN A 582 26.54 -3.11 -42.18
CA ASN A 582 26.94 -1.72 -41.97
C ASN A 582 28.15 -1.33 -42.84
N LEU A 583 29.10 -2.24 -43.07
CA LEU A 583 30.16 -2.07 -44.07
C LEU A 583 29.56 -1.83 -45.46
N ALA A 584 28.60 -2.67 -45.88
CA ALA A 584 27.91 -2.53 -47.16
C ALA A 584 27.20 -1.18 -47.32
N LYS A 585 26.60 -0.64 -46.26
CA LYS A 585 25.98 0.69 -46.29
C LYS A 585 27.00 1.80 -46.51
N LEU A 586 28.16 1.72 -45.85
CA LEU A 586 29.24 2.67 -46.01
C LEU A 586 29.93 2.56 -47.38
N ASP A 587 29.94 1.36 -47.96
CA ASP A 587 30.59 1.05 -49.24
C ASP A 587 29.62 0.97 -50.43
N SER A 588 28.39 1.47 -50.25
CA SER A 588 27.31 1.43 -51.25
C SER A 588 27.66 2.09 -52.59
N SER A 589 28.73 2.88 -52.63
CA SER A 589 29.28 3.46 -53.85
C SER A 589 30.16 2.52 -54.68
N GLN A 590 30.72 1.46 -54.09
CA GLN A 590 31.63 0.52 -54.76
C GLN A 590 30.97 -0.84 -55.01
N LEU A 591 30.23 -1.35 -54.03
CA LEU A 591 29.59 -2.66 -54.06
C LEU A 591 28.15 -2.56 -53.54
N THR A 592 27.24 -3.32 -54.16
CA THR A 592 25.88 -3.50 -53.68
C THR A 592 25.85 -4.36 -52.42
N GLU A 593 24.87 -4.17 -51.53
CA GLU A 593 24.79 -4.90 -50.25
C GLU A 593 24.85 -6.43 -50.42
N HIS A 594 24.17 -6.98 -51.43
CA HIS A 594 24.22 -8.41 -51.74
C HIS A 594 25.62 -8.88 -52.17
N LYS A 595 26.39 -8.11 -52.95
CA LYS A 595 27.76 -8.49 -53.36
C LYS A 595 28.72 -8.47 -52.18
N THR A 596 28.57 -7.50 -51.29
CA THR A 596 29.36 -7.43 -50.06
C THR A 596 29.03 -8.60 -49.14
N LEU A 597 27.74 -8.93 -48.96
CA LEU A 597 27.32 -10.10 -48.19
C LEU A 597 27.83 -11.41 -48.80
N GLU A 598 27.78 -11.55 -50.12
CA GLU A 598 28.29 -12.73 -50.84
C GLU A 598 29.80 -12.92 -50.64
N LEU A 599 30.60 -11.85 -50.75
CA LEU A 599 32.05 -11.90 -50.55
C LEU A 599 32.43 -12.31 -49.12
N TYR A 600 31.67 -11.87 -48.13
CA TYR A 600 31.89 -12.24 -46.73
C TYR A 600 31.32 -13.62 -46.39
N LEU A 601 30.26 -14.07 -47.07
CA LEU A 601 29.74 -15.43 -46.94
C LEU A 601 30.72 -16.48 -47.49
N GLN A 602 31.56 -16.12 -48.47
CA GLN A 602 32.67 -17.00 -48.90
C GLN A 602 33.69 -17.26 -47.77
N LYS A 603 33.81 -16.34 -46.81
CA LYS A 603 34.70 -16.49 -45.64
C LYS A 603 34.07 -17.30 -44.52
N ASP A 604 32.74 -17.29 -44.39
CA ASP A 604 31.99 -18.14 -43.46
C ASP A 604 30.73 -18.73 -44.13
N PRO A 605 30.88 -19.82 -44.91
CA PRO A 605 29.78 -20.40 -45.69
C PRO A 605 28.65 -21.00 -44.86
N GLU A 606 28.89 -21.29 -43.57
CA GLU A 606 27.88 -21.87 -42.68
C GLU A 606 27.02 -20.81 -41.96
N ASN A 607 27.32 -19.51 -42.12
CA ASN A 607 26.61 -18.44 -41.44
C ASN A 607 25.18 -18.29 -41.95
N CYS A 608 24.23 -18.91 -41.24
CA CYS A 608 22.85 -18.99 -41.69
C CYS A 608 22.11 -17.63 -41.60
N ILE A 609 22.51 -16.76 -40.68
CA ILE A 609 21.94 -15.41 -40.52
C ILE A 609 22.40 -14.49 -41.67
N MET A 610 23.67 -14.58 -42.06
CA MET A 610 24.22 -13.83 -43.19
C MET A 610 23.63 -14.31 -44.52
N ASN A 611 23.42 -15.62 -44.66
CA ASN A 611 22.76 -16.19 -45.83
C ASN A 611 21.30 -15.71 -45.95
N TYR A 612 20.58 -15.63 -44.84
CA TYR A 612 19.24 -15.02 -44.80
C TYR A 612 19.27 -13.51 -45.12
N ALA A 613 20.27 -12.77 -44.64
CA ALA A 613 20.45 -11.37 -44.99
C ALA A 613 20.74 -11.16 -46.48
N LEU A 614 21.54 -12.04 -47.10
CA LEU A 614 21.80 -12.05 -48.54
C LEU A 614 20.51 -12.25 -49.34
N ALA A 615 19.70 -13.25 -48.97
CA ALA A 615 18.40 -13.50 -49.60
C ALA A 615 17.46 -12.29 -49.51
N SER A 616 17.45 -11.59 -48.37
CA SER A 616 16.67 -10.37 -48.18
C SER A 616 17.21 -9.20 -49.01
N SER A 617 18.54 -9.04 -49.11
CA SER A 617 19.15 -7.97 -49.91
C SER A 617 18.92 -8.16 -51.41
N LEU A 618 18.98 -9.41 -51.90
CA LEU A 618 18.64 -9.75 -53.29
C LEU A 618 17.19 -9.38 -53.62
N LEU A 619 16.26 -9.68 -52.70
CA LEU A 619 14.85 -9.29 -52.83
C LEU A 619 14.69 -7.77 -52.96
N GLU A 620 15.39 -7.01 -52.12
CA GLU A 620 15.36 -5.54 -52.12
C GLU A 620 15.96 -4.94 -53.40
N SER A 621 16.97 -5.60 -53.99
CA SER A 621 17.54 -5.22 -55.29
C SER A 621 16.67 -5.59 -56.51
N GLY A 622 15.58 -6.34 -56.30
CA GLY A 622 14.64 -6.74 -57.34
C GLY A 622 14.90 -8.11 -57.98
N ASP A 623 15.92 -8.85 -57.54
CA ASP A 623 16.16 -10.23 -58.00
C ASP A 623 15.30 -11.23 -57.23
N GLN A 624 14.03 -11.31 -57.61
CA GLN A 624 13.06 -12.17 -56.95
C GLN A 624 13.32 -13.66 -57.18
N VAL A 625 13.94 -14.04 -58.29
CA VAL A 625 14.14 -15.44 -58.67
C VAL A 625 15.27 -16.05 -57.83
N GLU A 626 16.41 -15.36 -57.76
CA GLU A 626 17.54 -15.81 -56.97
C GLU A 626 17.24 -15.74 -55.47
N SER A 627 16.57 -14.66 -55.03
CA SER A 627 16.11 -14.52 -53.65
C SER A 627 15.16 -15.65 -53.21
N TYR A 628 14.18 -16.02 -54.05
CA TYR A 628 13.23 -17.10 -53.72
C TYR A 628 13.94 -18.43 -53.53
N LYS A 629 14.86 -18.78 -54.43
CA LYS A 629 15.66 -20.00 -54.35
C LYS A 629 16.48 -20.05 -53.07
N LEU A 630 17.11 -18.93 -52.72
CA LEU A 630 17.92 -18.85 -51.51
C LEU A 630 17.05 -18.96 -50.23
N PHE A 631 15.87 -18.34 -50.20
CA PHE A 631 14.93 -18.55 -49.09
C PHE A 631 14.44 -19.99 -48.99
N GLU A 632 14.21 -20.68 -50.12
CA GLU A 632 13.81 -22.10 -50.15
C GLU A 632 14.91 -23.00 -49.57
N ASP A 633 16.16 -22.80 -49.97
CA ASP A 633 17.33 -23.52 -49.45
C ASP A 633 17.46 -23.29 -47.93
N ILE A 634 17.26 -22.05 -47.48
CA ILE A 634 17.31 -21.69 -46.06
C ILE A 634 16.17 -22.34 -45.27
N ALA A 635 14.96 -22.34 -45.81
CA ALA A 635 13.77 -22.84 -45.13
C ALA A 635 13.76 -24.38 -44.99
N THR A 636 14.28 -25.08 -45.99
CA THR A 636 14.30 -26.54 -46.07
C THR A 636 15.49 -27.19 -45.35
N SER A 637 16.62 -26.49 -45.25
CA SER A 637 17.81 -27.00 -44.54
C SER A 637 17.56 -27.24 -43.05
N SER A 638 17.82 -28.46 -42.58
CA SER A 638 17.71 -28.85 -41.17
C SER A 638 18.83 -28.28 -40.29
N LYS A 639 19.90 -27.76 -40.90
CA LYS A 639 21.04 -27.15 -40.18
C LYS A 639 20.74 -25.72 -39.68
N ASN A 640 19.69 -25.07 -40.19
CA ASN A 640 19.35 -23.69 -39.87
C ASN A 640 18.44 -23.57 -38.64
N TYR A 641 18.54 -22.46 -37.90
CA TYR A 641 17.71 -22.23 -36.72
C TYR A 641 16.21 -22.18 -37.07
N SER A 642 15.37 -22.76 -36.21
CA SER A 642 13.91 -22.85 -36.42
C SER A 642 13.25 -21.49 -36.71
N HIS A 643 13.70 -20.42 -36.05
CA HIS A 643 13.17 -19.07 -36.25
C HIS A 643 13.58 -18.47 -37.62
N ILE A 644 14.81 -18.70 -38.08
CA ILE A 644 15.26 -18.29 -39.42
C ILE A 644 14.50 -19.04 -40.50
N ARG A 645 14.27 -20.34 -40.31
CA ARG A 645 13.47 -21.17 -41.22
C ARG A 645 12.01 -20.70 -41.29
N ALA A 646 11.41 -20.38 -40.14
CA ALA A 646 10.06 -19.83 -40.09
C ALA A 646 9.97 -18.49 -40.85
N ASN A 647 10.93 -17.59 -40.63
CA ASN A 647 11.00 -16.31 -41.33
C ASN A 647 11.20 -16.47 -42.85
N ALA A 648 12.02 -17.44 -43.29
CA ALA A 648 12.21 -17.74 -44.72
C ALA A 648 10.91 -18.24 -45.37
N TRP A 649 10.17 -19.16 -44.72
CA TRP A 649 8.84 -19.59 -45.19
C TRP A 649 7.87 -18.42 -45.29
N TYR A 650 7.89 -17.50 -44.32
CA TYR A 650 7.07 -16.30 -44.33
C TYR A 650 7.43 -15.35 -45.48
N ARG A 651 8.72 -15.12 -45.75
CA ARG A 651 9.19 -14.29 -46.88
C ARG A 651 8.82 -14.90 -48.23
N MET A 652 8.98 -16.21 -48.41
CA MET A 652 8.51 -16.91 -49.62
C MET A 652 6.99 -16.76 -49.81
N ALA A 653 6.21 -16.80 -48.73
CA ALA A 653 4.76 -16.58 -48.81
C ALA A 653 4.42 -15.17 -49.32
N LEU A 654 5.21 -14.15 -48.98
CA LEU A 654 5.01 -12.78 -49.48
C LEU A 654 5.38 -12.61 -50.96
N MET A 655 6.20 -13.51 -51.51
CA MET A 655 6.72 -13.45 -52.89
C MET A 655 5.86 -14.20 -53.91
N VAL A 656 4.93 -15.06 -53.45
CA VAL A 656 4.03 -15.82 -54.33
C VAL A 656 2.65 -15.18 -54.42
N SER A 657 1.89 -15.57 -55.46
CA SER A 657 0.50 -15.16 -55.60
C SER A 657 -0.34 -15.58 -54.38
N PRO A 658 -1.38 -14.80 -54.01
CA PRO A 658 -2.25 -15.07 -52.85
C PRO A 658 -2.71 -16.53 -52.71
N ASP A 659 -2.99 -17.18 -53.84
CA ASP A 659 -3.49 -18.57 -53.91
C ASP A 659 -2.46 -19.61 -53.46
N LYS A 660 -1.17 -19.25 -53.49
CA LYS A 660 -0.04 -20.11 -53.11
C LYS A 660 0.56 -19.74 -51.75
N GLN A 661 0.03 -18.74 -51.06
CA GLN A 661 0.57 -18.28 -49.76
C GLN A 661 0.25 -19.23 -48.62
N TYR A 662 -0.96 -19.82 -48.64
CA TYR A 662 -1.48 -20.62 -47.53
C TYR A 662 -0.57 -21.81 -47.13
N PRO A 663 -0.06 -22.65 -48.05
CA PRO A 663 0.82 -23.76 -47.69
C PRO A 663 2.14 -23.30 -47.07
N LEU A 664 2.71 -22.18 -47.56
CA LEU A 664 3.96 -21.62 -47.05
C LEU A 664 3.79 -21.01 -45.65
N LEU A 665 2.66 -20.34 -45.41
CA LEU A 665 2.31 -19.81 -44.08
C LEU A 665 2.08 -20.94 -43.06
N GLN A 666 1.52 -22.08 -43.46
CA GLN A 666 1.42 -23.26 -42.60
C GLN A 666 2.80 -23.82 -42.23
N GLN A 667 3.74 -23.90 -43.19
CA GLN A 667 5.12 -24.30 -42.89
C GLN A 667 5.81 -23.32 -41.93
N CYS A 668 5.60 -22.01 -42.10
CA CYS A 668 6.08 -21.00 -41.14
C CYS A 668 5.59 -21.29 -39.71
N LEU A 669 4.29 -21.53 -39.53
CA LEU A 669 3.69 -21.76 -38.21
C LEU A 669 4.09 -23.11 -37.59
N LYS A 670 4.49 -24.09 -38.42
CA LYS A 670 5.05 -25.36 -37.94
C LYS A 670 6.37 -25.17 -37.19
N TYR A 671 7.23 -24.26 -37.66
CA TYR A 671 8.52 -23.99 -37.02
C TYR A 671 8.42 -22.91 -35.93
N GLN A 672 7.47 -21.98 -36.03
CA GLN A 672 7.21 -20.96 -35.01
C GLN A 672 5.72 -20.61 -34.94
N SER A 673 5.01 -21.27 -34.01
CA SER A 673 3.55 -21.12 -33.84
C SER A 673 3.12 -19.70 -33.44
N SER A 674 3.99 -18.96 -32.75
CA SER A 674 3.75 -17.57 -32.31
C SER A 674 4.06 -16.50 -33.37
N HIS A 675 4.40 -16.89 -34.60
CA HIS A 675 4.85 -15.94 -35.63
C HIS A 675 3.72 -14.97 -36.07
N GLN A 676 3.82 -13.71 -35.60
CA GLN A 676 2.75 -12.72 -35.70
C GLN A 676 2.39 -12.35 -37.15
N GLY A 677 3.39 -12.20 -38.03
CA GLY A 677 3.18 -11.84 -39.43
C GLY A 677 2.39 -12.92 -40.20
N ALA A 678 2.68 -14.19 -39.93
CA ALA A 678 2.01 -15.31 -40.59
C ALA A 678 0.56 -15.45 -40.11
N ASN A 679 0.34 -15.36 -38.80
CA ASN A 679 -1.00 -15.37 -38.20
C ASN A 679 -1.87 -14.20 -38.69
N LYS A 680 -1.29 -13.02 -38.94
CA LYS A 680 -2.00 -11.86 -39.48
C LYS A 680 -2.39 -12.05 -40.95
N LEU A 681 -1.48 -12.56 -41.80
CA LEU A 681 -1.77 -12.82 -43.21
C LEU A 681 -2.82 -13.91 -43.40
N LEU A 682 -2.77 -14.99 -42.61
CA LEU A 682 -3.80 -16.04 -42.64
C LEU A 682 -5.18 -15.48 -42.30
N LYS A 683 -5.30 -14.65 -41.26
CA LYS A 683 -6.56 -13.96 -40.92
C LYS A 683 -7.07 -13.08 -42.07
N ASN A 684 -6.19 -12.39 -42.78
CA ASN A 684 -6.57 -11.54 -43.91
C ASN A 684 -6.99 -12.35 -45.15
N ILE A 685 -6.36 -13.51 -45.40
CA ILE A 685 -6.76 -14.44 -46.46
C ILE A 685 -8.15 -15.02 -46.14
N ASP A 686 -8.38 -15.42 -44.89
CA ASP A 686 -9.68 -15.92 -44.42
C ASP A 686 -10.77 -14.84 -44.50
N GLN A 687 -10.43 -13.57 -44.22
CA GLN A 687 -11.37 -12.46 -44.30
C GLN A 687 -11.70 -12.10 -45.76
N LYS A 688 -10.71 -12.05 -46.67
CA LYS A 688 -10.97 -11.85 -48.11
C LYS A 688 -11.78 -12.98 -48.72
N ALA A 689 -11.55 -14.23 -48.29
CA ALA A 689 -12.38 -15.36 -48.70
C ALA A 689 -13.85 -15.19 -48.24
N LYS A 690 -14.07 -14.66 -47.03
CA LYS A 690 -15.41 -14.33 -46.51
C LYS A 690 -16.06 -13.14 -47.22
N ASP A 691 -15.32 -12.09 -47.53
CA ASP A 691 -15.84 -10.89 -48.21
C ASP A 691 -16.18 -11.19 -49.69
N MET A 692 -15.40 -12.07 -50.34
CA MET A 692 -15.67 -12.56 -51.68
C MET A 692 -16.89 -13.50 -51.71
N GLN A 693 -17.07 -14.33 -50.67
CA GLN A 693 -18.30 -15.11 -50.47
C GLN A 693 -19.52 -14.20 -50.25
N GLN A 694 -19.39 -13.10 -49.49
CA GLN A 694 -20.49 -12.13 -49.28
C GLN A 694 -20.83 -11.30 -50.53
N THR A 695 -19.85 -11.04 -51.41
CA THR A 695 -20.08 -10.28 -52.65
C THR A 695 -20.75 -11.15 -53.72
N VAL A 696 -20.39 -12.44 -53.80
CA VAL A 696 -21.07 -13.43 -54.63
C VAL A 696 -22.49 -13.72 -54.12
N GLN A 697 -22.71 -13.63 -52.80
CA GLN A 697 -24.02 -13.80 -52.15
C GLN A 697 -24.98 -12.62 -52.37
N LYS A 698 -24.48 -11.45 -52.81
CA LYS A 698 -25.30 -10.26 -53.14
C LYS A 698 -25.81 -10.20 -54.60
N LEU A 699 -25.31 -11.06 -55.49
CA LEU A 699 -25.68 -11.07 -56.93
C LEU A 699 -26.56 -12.26 -57.34
N GLY A 700 -26.93 -13.13 -56.39
CA GLY A 700 -27.71 -14.35 -56.63
C GLY A 700 -28.89 -14.48 -55.68
N GLU A 701 -29.70 -13.43 -55.53
CA GLU A 701 -31.04 -13.56 -54.94
C GLU A 701 -32.02 -14.08 -56.00
N ASN A 702 -32.03 -15.40 -56.22
CA ASN A 702 -33.26 -16.18 -56.40
C ASN A 702 -32.97 -17.68 -56.51
N THR A 703 -33.69 -18.43 -55.68
CA THR A 703 -33.98 -19.87 -55.73
C THR A 703 -32.88 -20.89 -55.42
N GLU A 704 -33.18 -21.59 -54.31
CA GLU A 704 -32.98 -23.01 -54.00
C GLU A 704 -31.61 -23.54 -53.52
N LYS A 705 -31.63 -23.83 -52.20
CA LYS A 705 -30.91 -24.85 -51.43
C LYS A 705 -30.34 -26.01 -52.25
N VAL A 706 -29.03 -26.28 -52.10
CA VAL A 706 -28.50 -27.64 -51.88
C VAL A 706 -27.24 -27.62 -50.99
N GLU A 707 -27.38 -28.33 -49.87
CA GLU A 707 -26.47 -29.11 -49.01
C GLU A 707 -24.96 -28.81 -48.86
N ILE A 708 -24.57 -28.56 -47.60
CA ILE A 708 -23.27 -28.90 -47.02
C ILE A 708 -23.44 -30.25 -46.29
N LYS A 709 -22.72 -31.29 -46.73
CA LYS A 709 -22.49 -32.53 -45.97
C LYS A 709 -21.24 -32.35 -45.10
N ASN A 710 -21.14 -32.74 -43.83
CA ASN A 710 -22.08 -33.36 -42.88
C ASN A 710 -21.53 -33.04 -41.46
N ASP A 711 -22.25 -32.20 -40.70
CA ASP A 711 -22.29 -32.26 -39.24
C ASP A 711 -23.78 -32.51 -38.91
N PRO A 712 -24.17 -33.61 -38.25
CA PRO A 712 -25.57 -34.05 -38.18
C PRO A 712 -26.56 -33.07 -37.52
N ARG A 713 -26.11 -31.91 -37.02
CA ARG A 713 -26.89 -30.99 -36.18
C ARG A 713 -27.08 -29.56 -36.74
N LYS A 714 -26.52 -29.21 -37.90
CA LYS A 714 -26.62 -27.83 -38.45
C LYS A 714 -27.85 -27.64 -39.35
N GLY A 715 -28.91 -27.08 -38.78
CA GLY A 715 -30.13 -26.68 -39.49
C GLY A 715 -31.24 -26.17 -38.58
N LEU A 716 -31.11 -26.39 -37.27
CA LEU A 716 -32.03 -25.89 -36.26
C LEU A 716 -31.54 -24.56 -35.68
N PRO A 717 -32.42 -23.57 -35.44
CA PRO A 717 -32.05 -22.35 -34.75
C PRO A 717 -31.44 -22.71 -33.39
N LEU A 718 -30.31 -22.08 -33.05
CA LEU A 718 -29.61 -22.27 -31.76
C LEU A 718 -30.51 -21.78 -30.62
N LYS A 719 -31.04 -22.72 -29.83
CA LYS A 719 -31.94 -22.47 -28.70
C LYS A 719 -31.19 -22.29 -27.38
N VAL A 720 -30.13 -23.07 -27.15
CA VAL A 720 -29.39 -23.07 -25.89
C VAL A 720 -27.87 -23.03 -26.11
N SER A 721 -27.16 -22.16 -25.40
CA SER A 721 -25.69 -22.18 -25.32
C SER A 721 -25.27 -22.66 -23.94
N ILE A 722 -24.52 -23.76 -23.87
CA ILE A 722 -23.97 -24.30 -22.63
C ILE A 722 -22.55 -23.75 -22.44
N VAL A 723 -22.33 -23.02 -21.36
CA VAL A 723 -21.04 -22.44 -21.00
C VAL A 723 -20.42 -23.28 -19.89
N VAL A 724 -19.24 -23.85 -20.18
CA VAL A 724 -18.49 -24.70 -19.26
C VAL A 724 -17.19 -24.00 -18.85
N PRO A 725 -17.10 -23.34 -17.69
CA PRO A 725 -15.84 -22.82 -17.19
C PRO A 725 -14.92 -23.98 -16.77
N ASN A 726 -13.67 -23.94 -17.22
CA ASN A 726 -12.66 -24.95 -16.93
C ASN A 726 -11.39 -24.28 -16.40
N TRP A 727 -10.92 -24.70 -15.21
CA TRP A 727 -9.60 -24.35 -14.69
C TRP A 727 -8.97 -25.56 -14.04
N ASN A 728 -7.83 -26.01 -14.57
CA ASN A 728 -7.10 -27.19 -14.10
C ASN A 728 -8.03 -28.41 -13.88
N GLY A 729 -8.92 -28.63 -14.86
CA GLY A 729 -10.00 -29.61 -14.79
C GLY A 729 -9.77 -30.88 -15.60
N MET A 730 -8.53 -31.20 -16.00
CA MET A 730 -8.23 -32.33 -16.90
C MET A 730 -8.85 -33.64 -16.42
N ARG A 731 -8.92 -33.85 -15.09
CA ARG A 731 -9.52 -35.04 -14.47
C ARG A 731 -11.04 -35.13 -14.64
N PHE A 732 -11.74 -34.01 -14.81
CA PHE A 732 -13.20 -33.93 -14.72
C PHE A 732 -13.86 -33.55 -16.04
N VAL A 733 -13.25 -32.63 -16.79
CA VAL A 733 -13.86 -32.02 -17.97
C VAL A 733 -14.24 -33.03 -19.05
N GLY A 734 -13.46 -34.11 -19.21
CA GLY A 734 -13.78 -35.19 -20.16
C GLY A 734 -15.12 -35.87 -19.86
N MET A 735 -15.39 -36.21 -18.59
CA MET A 735 -16.66 -36.79 -18.16
C MET A 735 -17.85 -35.85 -18.46
N CYS A 736 -17.68 -34.56 -18.17
CA CYS A 736 -18.68 -33.54 -18.45
C CYS A 736 -18.98 -33.48 -19.96
N LEU A 737 -17.95 -33.32 -20.80
CA LEU A 737 -18.10 -33.23 -22.26
C LEU A 737 -18.63 -34.52 -22.89
N ASP A 738 -18.21 -35.70 -22.41
CA ASP A 738 -18.75 -36.99 -22.84
C ASP A 738 -20.25 -37.10 -22.55
N SER A 739 -20.71 -36.59 -21.40
CA SER A 739 -22.13 -36.58 -21.05
C SER A 739 -22.94 -35.60 -21.90
N LEU A 740 -22.39 -34.43 -22.20
CA LEU A 740 -22.99 -33.45 -23.11
C LEU A 740 -23.13 -33.97 -24.54
N ALA A 741 -22.18 -34.77 -25.01
CA ALA A 741 -22.23 -35.39 -26.35
C ALA A 741 -23.42 -36.35 -26.52
N ARG A 742 -24.03 -36.82 -25.42
CA ARG A 742 -25.13 -37.81 -25.42
C ARG A 742 -26.52 -37.19 -25.19
N LEU A 743 -26.65 -35.87 -25.16
CA LEU A 743 -27.91 -35.19 -24.91
C LEU A 743 -28.96 -35.47 -26.00
N ASP A 744 -30.21 -35.69 -25.59
CA ASP A 744 -31.37 -35.80 -26.48
C ASP A 744 -32.01 -34.43 -26.72
N PHE A 745 -31.23 -33.51 -27.28
CA PHE A 745 -31.68 -32.16 -27.57
C PHE A 745 -30.91 -31.55 -28.74
N ASP A 746 -31.61 -31.18 -29.79
CA ASP A 746 -31.01 -30.50 -30.94
C ASP A 746 -31.04 -28.98 -30.81
N GLY A 747 -30.12 -28.29 -31.50
CA GLY A 747 -30.06 -26.82 -31.49
C GLY A 747 -29.36 -26.24 -30.26
N HIS A 748 -28.32 -26.91 -29.76
CA HIS A 748 -27.45 -26.39 -28.71
C HIS A 748 -25.99 -26.22 -29.18
N GLU A 749 -25.25 -25.32 -28.54
CA GLU A 749 -23.79 -25.23 -28.63
C GLU A 749 -23.14 -25.42 -27.26
N VAL A 750 -21.91 -25.93 -27.25
CA VAL A 750 -21.10 -26.03 -26.03
C VAL A 750 -19.88 -25.12 -26.18
N ILE A 751 -19.74 -24.17 -25.26
CA ILE A 751 -18.64 -23.23 -25.18
C ILE A 751 -17.85 -23.56 -23.92
N VAL A 752 -16.63 -24.07 -24.08
CA VAL A 752 -15.72 -24.32 -22.96
C VAL A 752 -14.85 -23.09 -22.78
N VAL A 753 -14.86 -22.50 -21.59
CA VAL A 753 -14.01 -21.35 -21.24
C VAL A 753 -12.85 -21.85 -20.41
N ASP A 754 -11.71 -22.07 -21.05
CA ASP A 754 -10.49 -22.42 -20.36
C ASP A 754 -9.85 -21.18 -19.73
N ASN A 755 -9.97 -21.10 -18.40
CA ASN A 755 -9.58 -20.00 -17.53
C ASN A 755 -8.08 -20.08 -17.15
N GLY A 756 -7.21 -20.20 -18.15
CA GLY A 756 -5.75 -20.27 -17.97
C GLY A 756 -5.28 -21.56 -17.31
N SER A 757 -5.77 -22.72 -17.77
CA SER A 757 -5.34 -24.02 -17.25
C SER A 757 -3.90 -24.35 -17.66
N THR A 758 -3.19 -25.05 -16.77
CA THR A 758 -1.78 -25.47 -16.96
C THR A 758 -1.61 -26.97 -16.82
N ASP A 759 -2.70 -27.72 -16.69
CA ASP A 759 -2.70 -29.16 -16.38
C ASP A 759 -2.83 -30.05 -17.63
N GLY A 760 -2.81 -29.47 -18.83
CA GLY A 760 -3.02 -30.21 -20.09
C GLY A 760 -4.49 -30.35 -20.50
N SER A 761 -5.45 -29.81 -19.72
CA SER A 761 -6.87 -29.86 -20.08
C SER A 761 -7.17 -29.08 -21.37
N ARG A 762 -6.48 -27.97 -21.63
CA ARG A 762 -6.61 -27.19 -22.88
C ARG A 762 -6.36 -28.05 -24.10
N GLU A 763 -5.21 -28.71 -24.15
CA GLU A 763 -4.78 -29.52 -25.28
C GLU A 763 -5.68 -30.74 -25.44
N MET A 764 -6.07 -31.38 -24.33
CA MET A 764 -7.04 -32.48 -24.33
C MET A 764 -8.38 -32.07 -24.97
N ILE A 765 -8.91 -30.90 -24.61
CA ILE A 765 -10.19 -30.42 -25.13
C ILE A 765 -10.12 -30.21 -26.64
N GLU A 766 -9.05 -29.57 -27.12
CA GLU A 766 -8.85 -29.35 -28.57
C GLU A 766 -8.71 -30.63 -29.37
N GLU A 767 -8.01 -31.62 -28.82
CA GLU A 767 -7.75 -32.88 -29.51
C GLU A 767 -8.97 -33.81 -29.50
N LYS A 768 -9.61 -34.01 -28.34
CA LYS A 768 -10.66 -35.02 -28.16
C LYS A 768 -12.08 -34.51 -28.40
N TYR A 769 -12.31 -33.21 -28.26
CA TYR A 769 -13.64 -32.61 -28.30
C TYR A 769 -13.74 -31.50 -29.36
N PRO A 770 -13.36 -31.73 -30.63
CA PRO A 770 -13.34 -30.68 -31.66
C PRO A 770 -14.72 -30.09 -31.99
N TRP A 771 -15.79 -30.73 -31.54
CA TRP A 771 -17.17 -30.26 -31.68
C TRP A 771 -17.54 -29.16 -30.67
N VAL A 772 -16.71 -28.90 -29.64
CA VAL A 772 -16.93 -27.82 -28.68
C VAL A 772 -16.20 -26.55 -29.10
N ARG A 773 -16.75 -25.39 -28.76
CA ARG A 773 -16.08 -24.09 -28.97
C ARG A 773 -15.22 -23.76 -27.77
N LEU A 774 -13.90 -23.85 -27.92
CA LEU A 774 -12.95 -23.52 -26.86
C LEU A 774 -12.59 -22.02 -26.86
N LEU A 775 -12.82 -21.33 -25.75
CA LEU A 775 -12.32 -19.99 -25.47
C LEU A 775 -11.12 -20.07 -24.54
N LYS A 776 -10.01 -19.47 -24.95
CA LYS A 776 -8.71 -19.56 -24.29
C LYS A 776 -8.38 -18.27 -23.56
N MET A 777 -8.48 -18.27 -22.23
CA MET A 777 -8.03 -17.16 -21.41
C MET A 777 -6.52 -17.26 -21.13
N PRO A 778 -5.84 -16.12 -20.88
CA PRO A 778 -4.41 -16.11 -20.59
C PRO A 778 -4.08 -16.64 -19.19
N ASP A 779 -4.90 -16.33 -18.20
CA ASP A 779 -4.67 -16.62 -16.78
C ASP A 779 -5.98 -17.00 -16.07
N ASN A 780 -5.88 -17.51 -14.84
CA ASN A 780 -7.04 -17.74 -13.97
C ASN A 780 -7.58 -16.43 -13.40
N MET A 781 -8.66 -15.94 -14.02
CA MET A 781 -9.34 -14.70 -13.66
C MET A 781 -10.53 -14.92 -12.71
N GLY A 782 -10.75 -16.16 -12.25
CA GLY A 782 -11.89 -16.53 -11.39
C GLY A 782 -13.10 -17.00 -12.18
N PHE A 783 -14.05 -17.61 -11.46
CA PHE A 783 -15.28 -18.18 -12.00
C PHE A 783 -16.19 -17.11 -12.62
N ALA A 784 -16.39 -15.98 -11.93
CA ALA A 784 -17.27 -14.90 -12.40
C ALA A 784 -16.84 -14.37 -13.79
N ILE A 785 -15.54 -14.12 -14.00
CA ILE A 785 -15.02 -13.65 -15.28
C ILE A 785 -15.14 -14.75 -16.35
N ALA A 786 -14.78 -16.00 -16.04
CA ALA A 786 -14.89 -17.10 -17.00
C ALA A 786 -16.34 -17.30 -17.49
N CYS A 787 -17.32 -17.28 -16.58
CA CYS A 787 -18.73 -17.33 -16.92
C CYS A 787 -19.16 -16.13 -17.77
N ASN A 788 -18.73 -14.91 -17.40
CA ASN A 788 -19.04 -13.70 -18.17
C ASN A 788 -18.52 -13.77 -19.61
N GLU A 789 -17.30 -14.24 -19.84
CA GLU A 789 -16.74 -14.40 -21.19
C GLU A 789 -17.49 -15.44 -22.02
N GLY A 790 -17.89 -16.55 -21.41
CA GLY A 790 -18.75 -17.54 -22.06
C GLY A 790 -20.14 -16.99 -22.40
N ILE A 791 -20.78 -16.25 -21.48
CA ILE A 791 -22.06 -15.58 -21.71
C ILE A 791 -21.94 -14.59 -22.88
N LYS A 792 -20.87 -13.78 -22.94
CA LYS A 792 -20.64 -12.82 -24.03
C LYS A 792 -20.44 -13.51 -25.38
N ALA A 793 -19.78 -14.67 -25.40
CA ALA A 793 -19.52 -15.43 -26.63
C ALA A 793 -20.72 -16.25 -27.12
N SER A 794 -21.71 -16.47 -26.26
CA SER A 794 -22.94 -17.20 -26.56
C SER A 794 -23.92 -16.38 -27.40
N ASN A 795 -24.66 -17.03 -28.31
CA ASN A 795 -25.67 -16.37 -29.14
C ASN A 795 -27.11 -16.90 -28.98
N ALA A 796 -27.33 -17.98 -28.23
CA ALA A 796 -28.65 -18.59 -28.10
C ALA A 796 -29.60 -17.82 -27.16
N GLU A 797 -30.91 -18.08 -27.27
CA GLU A 797 -31.92 -17.46 -26.41
C GLU A 797 -31.77 -17.82 -24.93
N TYR A 798 -31.42 -19.08 -24.66
CA TYR A 798 -31.13 -19.57 -23.32
C TYR A 798 -29.64 -19.84 -23.14
N ILE A 799 -29.14 -19.56 -21.94
CA ILE A 799 -27.75 -19.77 -21.57
C ILE A 799 -27.72 -20.66 -20.35
N VAL A 800 -27.01 -21.77 -20.45
CA VAL A 800 -26.79 -22.70 -19.35
C VAL A 800 -25.37 -22.51 -18.84
N LEU A 801 -25.20 -22.35 -17.53
CA LEU A 801 -23.90 -22.43 -16.89
C LEU A 801 -23.75 -23.83 -16.31
N LEU A 802 -22.66 -24.52 -16.65
CA LEU A 802 -22.41 -25.90 -16.24
C LEU A 802 -20.96 -26.08 -15.77
N ASN A 803 -20.75 -26.46 -14.52
CA ASN A 803 -19.40 -26.76 -14.02
C ASN A 803 -18.78 -27.96 -14.74
N ASN A 804 -17.45 -27.95 -14.88
CA ASN A 804 -16.69 -28.99 -15.58
C ASN A 804 -16.62 -30.34 -14.84
N ASP A 805 -17.08 -30.42 -13.59
CA ASP A 805 -17.12 -31.59 -12.72
C ASP A 805 -18.56 -32.11 -12.49
N ILE A 806 -19.40 -31.93 -13.51
CA ILE A 806 -20.79 -32.41 -13.54
C ILE A 806 -20.98 -33.41 -14.69
N GLU A 807 -21.70 -34.49 -14.38
CA GLU A 807 -22.24 -35.44 -15.35
C GLU A 807 -23.75 -35.19 -15.50
N VAL A 808 -24.22 -34.95 -16.73
CA VAL A 808 -25.63 -34.67 -17.01
C VAL A 808 -26.37 -35.92 -17.50
N THR A 809 -27.68 -36.03 -17.23
CA THR A 809 -28.51 -37.10 -17.82
C THR A 809 -28.90 -36.77 -19.27
N ARG A 810 -29.29 -37.79 -20.04
CA ARG A 810 -29.61 -37.66 -21.47
C ARG A 810 -30.69 -36.62 -21.78
N ASP A 811 -31.74 -36.57 -20.96
CA ASP A 811 -32.89 -35.68 -21.18
C ASP A 811 -32.76 -34.34 -20.44
N TRP A 812 -31.64 -34.11 -19.75
CA TRP A 812 -31.43 -32.96 -18.86
C TRP A 812 -31.68 -31.61 -19.54
N LEU A 813 -31.04 -31.37 -20.70
CA LEU A 813 -31.13 -30.09 -21.40
C LEU A 813 -32.55 -29.84 -21.94
N LYS A 814 -33.21 -30.91 -22.41
CA LYS A 814 -34.59 -30.86 -22.88
C LYS A 814 -35.55 -30.47 -21.76
N GLU A 815 -35.44 -31.10 -20.59
CA GLU A 815 -36.27 -30.79 -19.43
C GLU A 815 -36.01 -29.36 -18.90
N LEU A 816 -34.76 -28.87 -18.94
CA LEU A 816 -34.45 -27.47 -18.61
C LEU A 816 -35.13 -26.50 -19.59
N TYR A 817 -34.96 -26.72 -20.89
CA TYR A 817 -35.53 -25.86 -21.92
C TYR A 817 -37.07 -25.84 -21.86
N GLU A 818 -37.70 -27.02 -21.88
CA GLU A 818 -39.16 -27.14 -21.81
C GLU A 818 -39.71 -26.59 -20.49
N GLY A 819 -39.01 -26.79 -19.38
CA GLY A 819 -39.37 -26.21 -18.09
C GLY A 819 -39.36 -24.68 -18.11
N MET A 820 -38.35 -24.07 -18.73
CA MET A 820 -38.32 -22.61 -18.91
C MET A 820 -39.44 -22.11 -19.84
N GLU A 821 -39.76 -22.84 -20.90
CA GLU A 821 -40.89 -22.52 -21.79
C GLU A 821 -42.24 -22.59 -21.06
N ARG A 822 -42.42 -23.55 -20.12
CA ARG A 822 -43.61 -23.64 -19.25
C ARG A 822 -43.73 -22.46 -18.28
N HIS A 823 -42.61 -21.82 -17.94
CA HIS A 823 -42.50 -20.74 -16.97
C HIS A 823 -41.94 -19.45 -17.59
N PRO A 824 -42.69 -18.76 -18.46
CA PRO A 824 -42.23 -17.53 -19.14
C PRO A 824 -41.94 -16.38 -18.17
N GLU A 825 -42.53 -16.36 -16.98
CA GLU A 825 -42.27 -15.39 -15.92
C GLU A 825 -40.92 -15.59 -15.20
N CYS A 826 -40.29 -16.76 -15.36
CA CYS A 826 -39.02 -17.08 -14.72
C CYS A 826 -37.84 -16.62 -15.58
N GLY A 827 -36.91 -15.89 -14.95
CA GLY A 827 -35.66 -15.47 -15.59
C GLY A 827 -34.57 -16.54 -15.53
N MET A 828 -34.69 -17.46 -14.58
CA MET A 828 -33.73 -18.54 -14.33
C MET A 828 -34.44 -19.83 -13.92
N GLY A 829 -33.79 -20.97 -14.15
CA GLY A 829 -34.24 -22.29 -13.77
C GLY A 829 -33.10 -23.11 -13.18
N THR A 830 -33.41 -23.98 -12.22
CA THR A 830 -32.43 -24.82 -11.53
C THR A 830 -32.77 -26.29 -11.66
N THR A 831 -31.72 -27.11 -11.80
CA THR A 831 -31.80 -28.55 -11.96
C THR A 831 -31.89 -29.28 -10.60
N LYS A 832 -32.33 -30.54 -10.62
CA LYS A 832 -32.14 -31.52 -9.54
C LYS A 832 -30.68 -32.02 -9.54
N MET A 833 -29.86 -31.45 -8.68
CA MET A 833 -28.44 -31.80 -8.58
C MET A 833 -28.21 -32.82 -7.47
N MET A 834 -27.62 -33.96 -7.83
CA MET A 834 -27.24 -35.04 -6.91
C MET A 834 -25.72 -35.06 -6.71
N PHE A 835 -25.25 -35.63 -5.61
CA PHE A 835 -23.82 -35.93 -5.45
C PHE A 835 -23.39 -37.03 -6.42
N LEU A 836 -22.21 -36.90 -7.06
CA LEU A 836 -21.70 -37.91 -7.99
C LEU A 836 -21.25 -39.18 -7.28
N ASP A 837 -20.61 -39.03 -6.12
CA ASP A 837 -20.13 -40.11 -5.25
C ASP A 837 -21.28 -40.77 -4.47
N ASN A 838 -22.37 -40.04 -4.23
CA ASN A 838 -23.58 -40.57 -3.61
C ASN A 838 -24.85 -40.14 -4.37
N ARG A 839 -25.16 -40.90 -5.43
CA ARG A 839 -26.19 -40.57 -6.44
C ARG A 839 -27.63 -40.50 -5.91
N ASP A 840 -27.88 -40.95 -4.68
CA ASP A 840 -29.18 -40.90 -4.01
C ASP A 840 -29.27 -39.76 -2.98
N VAL A 841 -28.25 -38.90 -2.90
CA VAL A 841 -28.22 -37.74 -2.00
C VAL A 841 -28.19 -36.45 -2.81
N PHE A 842 -29.01 -35.49 -2.41
CA PHE A 842 -29.09 -34.18 -3.03
C PHE A 842 -27.83 -33.37 -2.75
N TYR A 843 -27.24 -32.83 -3.81
CA TYR A 843 -26.26 -31.76 -3.71
C TYR A 843 -26.97 -30.42 -3.56
N ASN A 844 -27.92 -30.13 -4.46
CA ASN A 844 -28.69 -28.89 -4.46
C ASN A 844 -29.98 -29.02 -5.31
N THR A 845 -31.11 -28.53 -4.84
CA THR A 845 -32.37 -28.41 -5.60
C THR A 845 -32.81 -26.96 -5.82
N GLY A 846 -31.93 -26.00 -5.51
CA GLY A 846 -32.13 -24.57 -5.63
C GLY A 846 -31.40 -23.82 -4.53
N ASP A 847 -30.87 -22.64 -4.84
CA ASP A 847 -30.12 -21.87 -3.86
C ASP A 847 -31.06 -21.30 -2.80
N LEU A 848 -30.58 -21.30 -1.56
CA LEU A 848 -31.22 -20.69 -0.40
C LEU A 848 -30.46 -19.45 0.04
N PHE A 849 -31.21 -18.50 0.56
CA PHE A 849 -30.65 -17.29 1.14
C PHE A 849 -31.03 -17.19 2.63
N HIS A 850 -30.04 -17.28 3.51
CA HIS A 850 -30.27 -17.17 4.94
C HIS A 850 -30.11 -15.73 5.41
N SER A 851 -30.84 -15.35 6.45
CA SER A 851 -30.75 -13.99 7.03
C SER A 851 -29.36 -13.66 7.59
N TRP A 852 -28.49 -14.66 7.77
CA TRP A 852 -27.13 -14.54 8.33
C TRP A 852 -25.99 -15.03 7.42
N SER A 853 -26.29 -15.82 6.38
CA SER A 853 -25.30 -16.34 5.43
C SER A 853 -25.78 -16.20 3.99
N ALA A 854 -24.88 -15.86 3.08
CA ALA A 854 -25.20 -15.66 1.67
C ALA A 854 -25.15 -16.98 0.87
N GLY A 855 -25.52 -18.11 1.47
CA GLY A 855 -25.54 -19.38 0.75
C GLY A 855 -26.04 -20.57 1.58
N GLY A 856 -26.70 -21.48 0.87
CA GLY A 856 -27.16 -22.79 1.29
C GLY A 856 -27.81 -23.52 0.11
N GLY A 857 -27.66 -24.84 0.01
CA GLY A 857 -28.33 -25.64 -1.01
C GLY A 857 -29.63 -26.22 -0.49
N ARG A 858 -30.74 -26.06 -1.21
CA ARG A 858 -32.01 -26.64 -0.80
C ARG A 858 -31.98 -28.16 -0.90
N GLY A 859 -32.31 -28.83 0.21
CA GLY A 859 -32.23 -30.28 0.33
C GLY A 859 -30.81 -30.84 0.42
N GLN A 860 -29.78 -29.99 0.53
CA GLN A 860 -28.39 -30.43 0.50
C GLN A 860 -28.09 -31.45 1.61
N GLY A 861 -27.57 -32.62 1.22
CA GLY A 861 -27.25 -33.72 2.14
C GLY A 861 -28.44 -34.63 2.49
N GLU A 862 -29.65 -34.31 2.05
CA GLU A 862 -30.82 -35.18 2.21
C GLU A 862 -30.80 -36.33 1.20
N LYS A 863 -31.32 -37.49 1.60
CA LYS A 863 -31.58 -38.61 0.67
C LYS A 863 -32.81 -38.32 -0.18
N ASP A 864 -32.77 -38.72 -1.44
CA ASP A 864 -33.92 -38.66 -2.35
C ASP A 864 -34.93 -39.75 -2.01
N THR A 865 -35.98 -39.36 -1.30
CA THR A 865 -37.16 -40.18 -1.02
C THR A 865 -38.37 -39.74 -1.85
N GLY A 866 -38.15 -38.97 -2.93
CA GLY A 866 -39.22 -38.37 -3.73
C GLY A 866 -39.82 -37.09 -3.15
N GLN A 867 -39.13 -36.41 -2.22
CA GLN A 867 -39.65 -35.21 -1.56
C GLN A 867 -39.59 -33.94 -2.44
N TYR A 868 -38.78 -33.95 -3.51
CA TYR A 868 -38.59 -32.83 -4.42
C TYR A 868 -38.96 -33.19 -5.87
N GLU A 869 -40.13 -33.80 -6.06
CA GLU A 869 -40.64 -34.23 -7.38
C GLU A 869 -41.56 -33.20 -8.06
N LYS A 870 -41.81 -32.05 -7.41
CA LYS A 870 -42.69 -31.00 -7.94
C LYS A 870 -41.88 -29.81 -8.43
N GLU A 871 -42.32 -29.21 -9.52
CA GLU A 871 -41.85 -27.89 -9.96
C GLU A 871 -42.34 -26.82 -8.98
N GLU A 872 -41.45 -25.92 -8.60
CA GLU A 872 -41.76 -24.86 -7.64
C GLU A 872 -40.80 -23.68 -7.74
N TYR A 873 -41.23 -22.53 -7.22
CA TYR A 873 -40.38 -21.35 -7.18
C TYR A 873 -39.38 -21.42 -6.03
N VAL A 874 -38.12 -21.19 -6.35
CA VAL A 874 -37.01 -21.15 -5.40
C VAL A 874 -36.37 -19.77 -5.37
N PHE A 875 -35.45 -19.52 -4.45
CA PHE A 875 -34.76 -18.23 -4.38
C PHE A 875 -33.81 -18.01 -5.56
N GLY A 876 -33.09 -19.05 -6.01
CA GLY A 876 -32.14 -18.90 -7.11
C GLY A 876 -31.69 -20.20 -7.72
N ALA A 877 -31.01 -20.09 -8.86
CA ALA A 877 -30.37 -21.22 -9.54
C ALA A 877 -28.87 -21.24 -9.24
N CYS A 878 -28.35 -22.41 -8.88
CA CYS A 878 -26.92 -22.61 -8.72
C CYS A 878 -26.25 -22.46 -10.09
N ALA A 879 -25.26 -21.57 -10.19
CA ALA A 879 -24.54 -21.34 -11.45
C ALA A 879 -23.74 -22.57 -11.92
N GLY A 880 -23.63 -23.61 -11.09
CA GLY A 880 -23.03 -24.88 -11.48
C GLY A 880 -23.85 -25.69 -12.46
N ALA A 881 -25.18 -25.54 -12.53
CA ALA A 881 -26.02 -26.21 -13.53
C ALA A 881 -27.37 -25.47 -13.72
N GLY A 882 -27.30 -24.16 -13.86
CA GLY A 882 -28.46 -23.27 -13.97
C GLY A 882 -28.73 -22.85 -15.42
N ILE A 883 -30.00 -22.73 -15.80
CA ILE A 883 -30.44 -22.16 -17.08
C ILE A 883 -30.94 -20.73 -16.87
N TYR A 884 -30.58 -19.82 -17.76
CA TYR A 884 -30.95 -18.42 -17.70
C TYR A 884 -31.47 -17.96 -19.07
N ARG A 885 -32.52 -17.14 -19.08
CA ARG A 885 -32.93 -16.43 -20.30
C ARG A 885 -31.85 -15.39 -20.65
N ARG A 886 -31.51 -15.19 -21.92
CA ARG A 886 -30.58 -14.12 -22.31
C ARG A 886 -31.05 -12.75 -21.82
N GLU A 887 -32.36 -12.53 -21.81
CA GLU A 887 -32.97 -11.30 -21.32
C GLU A 887 -32.73 -11.05 -19.82
N PHE A 888 -32.53 -12.11 -19.02
CA PHE A 888 -32.14 -11.99 -17.61
C PHE A 888 -30.86 -11.15 -17.46
N PHE A 889 -29.81 -11.47 -18.24
CA PHE A 889 -28.54 -10.76 -18.17
C PHE A 889 -28.63 -9.33 -18.71
N LYS A 890 -29.55 -9.04 -19.64
CA LYS A 890 -29.79 -7.65 -20.09
C LYS A 890 -30.44 -6.80 -18.98
N GLN A 891 -31.35 -7.39 -18.20
CA GLN A 891 -32.05 -6.68 -17.13
C GLN A 891 -31.23 -6.56 -15.83
N VAL A 892 -30.50 -7.61 -15.49
CA VAL A 892 -29.80 -7.77 -14.20
C VAL A 892 -28.32 -7.40 -14.28
N GLY A 893 -27.73 -7.50 -15.47
CA GLY A 893 -26.28 -7.45 -15.69
C GLY A 893 -25.62 -8.82 -15.50
N LEU A 894 -24.32 -8.87 -15.81
CA LEU A 894 -23.48 -10.07 -15.69
C LEU A 894 -23.09 -10.38 -14.23
N PHE A 895 -22.29 -11.43 -14.01
CA PHE A 895 -21.72 -11.73 -12.70
C PHE A 895 -20.77 -10.61 -12.27
N ASP A 896 -20.70 -10.37 -10.97
CA ASP A 896 -19.81 -9.37 -10.41
C ASP A 896 -18.39 -9.93 -10.27
N GLU A 897 -17.50 -9.45 -11.12
CA GLU A 897 -16.13 -9.97 -11.27
C GLU A 897 -15.29 -9.86 -9.98
N ASP A 898 -15.64 -8.95 -9.06
CA ASP A 898 -14.93 -8.80 -7.78
C ASP A 898 -15.08 -10.01 -6.86
N PHE A 899 -16.16 -10.79 -7.01
CA PHE A 899 -16.38 -11.99 -6.20
C PHE A 899 -15.32 -13.05 -6.48
N PHE A 900 -14.75 -13.06 -7.69
CA PHE A 900 -13.80 -14.07 -8.19
C PHE A 900 -14.42 -15.48 -8.24
N ILE A 901 -14.75 -16.09 -7.09
CA ILE A 901 -15.44 -17.38 -6.93
C ILE A 901 -16.12 -17.46 -5.55
N PHE A 902 -17.20 -18.25 -5.45
CA PHE A 902 -18.15 -18.37 -4.35
C PHE A 902 -19.06 -17.15 -4.11
N ALA A 903 -20.37 -17.42 -3.98
CA ALA A 903 -21.45 -16.46 -3.73
C ALA A 903 -21.73 -15.44 -4.84
N GLU A 904 -21.02 -15.48 -5.98
CA GLU A 904 -21.35 -14.72 -7.18
C GLU A 904 -22.71 -15.12 -7.79
N ASP A 905 -23.08 -16.39 -7.65
CA ASP A 905 -24.37 -16.96 -8.05
C ASP A 905 -25.49 -16.48 -7.12
N VAL A 906 -25.24 -16.48 -5.82
CA VAL A 906 -26.20 -15.93 -4.85
C VAL A 906 -26.41 -14.42 -5.04
N ASP A 907 -25.36 -13.67 -5.37
CA ASP A 907 -25.46 -12.26 -5.73
C ASP A 907 -26.34 -12.03 -6.96
N ILE A 908 -26.10 -12.76 -8.06
CA ILE A 908 -26.89 -12.57 -9.29
C ILE A 908 -28.34 -13.03 -9.12
N ASN A 909 -28.56 -14.10 -8.34
CA ASN A 909 -29.89 -14.59 -7.97
C ASN A 909 -30.66 -13.51 -7.19
N MET A 910 -30.03 -12.91 -6.17
CA MET A 910 -30.64 -11.81 -5.40
C MET A 910 -30.95 -10.60 -6.28
N ARG A 911 -30.05 -10.21 -7.19
CA ARG A 911 -30.32 -9.11 -8.14
C ARG A 911 -31.48 -9.43 -9.08
N GLY A 912 -31.63 -10.69 -9.51
CA GLY A 912 -32.80 -11.19 -10.24
C GLY A 912 -34.10 -11.03 -9.47
N GLN A 913 -34.12 -11.47 -8.22
CA GLN A 913 -35.28 -11.34 -7.33
C GLN A 913 -35.65 -9.87 -7.08
N LEU A 914 -34.66 -8.99 -6.90
CA LEU A 914 -34.86 -7.54 -6.76
C LEU A 914 -35.42 -6.87 -8.03
N LYS A 915 -35.28 -7.53 -9.20
CA LYS A 915 -35.89 -7.15 -10.48
C LYS A 915 -37.25 -7.79 -10.74
N GLY A 916 -37.73 -8.63 -9.82
CA GLY A 916 -39.01 -9.32 -9.92
C GLY A 916 -38.96 -10.57 -10.80
N LEU A 917 -37.77 -11.00 -11.21
CA LEU A 917 -37.57 -12.21 -11.99
C LEU A 917 -37.55 -13.41 -11.05
N LYS A 918 -38.37 -14.42 -11.37
CA LYS A 918 -38.47 -15.64 -10.56
C LYS A 918 -37.46 -16.70 -10.99
N ALA A 919 -37.19 -17.64 -10.09
CA ALA A 919 -36.45 -18.86 -10.33
C ALA A 919 -37.35 -20.08 -10.16
N VAL A 920 -37.30 -21.05 -11.07
CA VAL A 920 -38.06 -22.30 -10.99
C VAL A 920 -37.15 -23.51 -10.82
N TYR A 921 -37.51 -24.42 -9.91
CA TYR A 921 -36.89 -25.73 -9.76
C TYR A 921 -37.54 -26.74 -10.71
N LEU A 922 -36.71 -27.44 -11.48
CA LEU A 922 -37.12 -28.40 -12.51
C LEU A 922 -36.64 -29.81 -12.11
N PRO A 923 -37.50 -30.63 -11.46
CA PRO A 923 -37.10 -31.88 -10.82
C PRO A 923 -36.68 -32.98 -11.81
N LYS A 924 -37.20 -32.92 -13.04
CA LYS A 924 -36.86 -33.88 -14.11
C LYS A 924 -35.51 -33.62 -14.75
N ALA A 925 -35.05 -32.38 -14.75
CA ALA A 925 -33.69 -32.04 -15.17
C ALA A 925 -32.74 -32.51 -14.07
N LYS A 926 -32.05 -33.64 -14.28
CA LYS A 926 -31.17 -34.26 -13.27
C LYS A 926 -29.70 -34.21 -13.69
N VAL A 927 -28.81 -33.92 -12.75
CA VAL A 927 -27.35 -33.97 -12.94
C VAL A 927 -26.65 -34.56 -11.71
N TYR A 928 -25.40 -34.98 -11.87
CA TYR A 928 -24.55 -35.49 -10.80
C TYR A 928 -23.27 -34.65 -10.68
N HIS A 929 -23.01 -34.10 -9.49
CA HIS A 929 -21.94 -33.14 -9.25
C HIS A 929 -20.94 -33.64 -8.20
N ILE A 930 -19.64 -33.47 -8.45
CA ILE A 930 -18.59 -33.76 -7.45
C ILE A 930 -18.55 -32.68 -6.36
N GLY A 931 -18.43 -31.41 -6.75
CA GLY A 931 -18.45 -30.27 -5.84
C GLY A 931 -17.12 -30.03 -5.12
N THR A 932 -16.69 -28.76 -5.04
CA THR A 932 -15.46 -28.29 -4.37
C THR A 932 -14.14 -28.97 -4.78
N ALA A 933 -14.09 -29.63 -5.94
CA ALA A 933 -12.96 -30.42 -6.40
C ALA A 933 -11.65 -29.60 -6.58
N THR A 934 -11.74 -28.30 -6.90
CA THR A 934 -10.59 -27.45 -7.24
C THR A 934 -10.02 -26.63 -6.08
N VAL A 935 -10.83 -26.31 -5.07
CA VAL A 935 -10.41 -25.44 -3.93
C VAL A 935 -10.30 -26.22 -2.61
N GLY A 936 -10.92 -27.40 -2.51
CA GLY A 936 -10.95 -28.22 -1.30
C GLY A 936 -11.89 -27.66 -0.23
N LEU A 937 -12.82 -28.49 0.25
CA LEU A 937 -13.77 -28.12 1.29
C LEU A 937 -13.01 -27.72 2.58
N TYR A 938 -13.31 -26.54 3.13
CA TYR A 938 -12.65 -25.95 4.32
C TYR A 938 -11.16 -25.60 4.19
N SER A 939 -10.59 -25.47 2.99
CA SER A 939 -9.24 -24.91 2.83
C SER A 939 -9.18 -23.44 3.26
N ASP A 940 -8.00 -22.92 3.60
CA ASP A 940 -7.82 -21.50 3.95
C ASP A 940 -8.32 -20.57 2.84
N ARG A 941 -8.12 -20.97 1.58
CA ARG A 941 -8.59 -20.21 0.42
C ARG A 941 -10.12 -20.21 0.33
N TYR A 942 -10.76 -21.37 0.55
CA TYR A 942 -12.22 -21.48 0.61
C TYR A 942 -12.80 -20.59 1.72
N VAL A 943 -12.31 -20.74 2.95
CA VAL A 943 -12.79 -19.96 4.11
C VAL A 943 -12.59 -18.46 3.88
N TYR A 944 -11.43 -18.06 3.33
CA TYR A 944 -11.16 -16.66 3.03
C TYR A 944 -12.13 -16.08 2.01
N LEU A 945 -12.35 -16.76 0.87
CA LEU A 945 -13.17 -16.23 -0.21
C LEU A 945 -14.66 -16.25 0.14
N CYS A 946 -15.21 -17.38 0.63
CA CYS A 946 -16.61 -17.47 1.02
C CYS A 946 -16.96 -16.43 2.09
N LYS A 947 -16.20 -16.37 3.19
CA LYS A 947 -16.53 -15.50 4.32
C LYS A 947 -16.30 -14.02 4.07
N ARG A 948 -15.50 -13.66 3.07
CA ARG A 948 -15.39 -12.29 2.54
C ARG A 948 -16.60 -11.97 1.68
N ASN A 949 -16.93 -12.85 0.74
CA ASN A 949 -17.97 -12.64 -0.25
C ASN A 949 -19.37 -12.63 0.39
N ASP A 950 -19.63 -13.43 1.44
CA ASP A 950 -20.88 -13.41 2.21
C ASP A 950 -21.24 -11.98 2.65
N ILE A 951 -20.25 -11.25 3.18
CA ILE A 951 -20.42 -9.87 3.65
C ILE A 951 -20.75 -8.93 2.49
N TRP A 952 -20.10 -9.12 1.34
CA TRP A 952 -20.37 -8.32 0.15
C TRP A 952 -21.78 -8.53 -0.37
N VAL A 953 -22.32 -9.75 -0.38
CA VAL A 953 -23.70 -10.00 -0.79
C VAL A 953 -24.69 -9.22 0.08
N PHE A 954 -24.51 -9.23 1.41
CA PHE A 954 -25.38 -8.46 2.32
C PHE A 954 -25.29 -6.95 2.09
N ILE A 955 -24.06 -6.41 2.03
CA ILE A 955 -23.85 -4.97 1.84
C ILE A 955 -24.40 -4.53 0.50
N LYS A 956 -24.18 -5.30 -0.55
CA LYS A 956 -24.54 -4.96 -1.92
C LYS A 956 -26.05 -5.08 -2.17
N ASN A 957 -26.70 -6.12 -1.66
CA ASN A 957 -28.06 -6.46 -2.10
C ASN A 957 -29.18 -6.17 -1.10
N TYR A 958 -28.92 -6.09 0.21
CA TYR A 958 -30.00 -5.77 1.15
C TYR A 958 -30.51 -4.33 0.98
N SER A 959 -31.75 -4.06 1.35
CA SER A 959 -32.20 -2.69 1.64
C SER A 959 -31.70 -2.27 3.03
N LEU A 960 -31.72 -0.96 3.36
CA LEU A 960 -31.28 -0.52 4.70
C LEU A 960 -32.20 -1.11 5.77
N ARG A 961 -33.50 -1.21 5.49
CA ARG A 961 -34.50 -1.83 6.35
C ARG A 961 -34.17 -3.31 6.62
N LEU A 962 -33.92 -4.11 5.58
CA LEU A 962 -33.58 -5.52 5.74
C LEU A 962 -32.25 -5.71 6.50
N TYR A 963 -31.26 -4.87 6.20
CA TYR A 963 -29.99 -4.89 6.90
C TYR A 963 -30.15 -4.64 8.41
N PHE A 964 -30.90 -3.61 8.81
CA PHE A 964 -31.15 -3.34 10.23
C PHE A 964 -32.03 -4.41 10.88
N LYS A 965 -33.03 -4.93 10.17
CA LYS A 965 -33.91 -6.02 10.66
C LYS A 965 -33.12 -7.28 11.02
N TYR A 966 -32.20 -7.70 10.15
CA TYR A 966 -31.42 -8.93 10.35
C TYR A 966 -30.04 -8.68 10.97
N LEU A 967 -29.74 -7.46 11.41
CA LEU A 967 -28.44 -7.06 11.95
C LEU A 967 -27.99 -8.00 13.08
N VAL A 968 -28.88 -8.31 14.02
CA VAL A 968 -28.56 -9.19 15.16
C VAL A 968 -28.24 -10.61 14.69
N SER A 969 -29.00 -11.15 13.73
CA SER A 969 -28.79 -12.49 13.16
C SER A 969 -27.43 -12.59 12.44
N ILE A 970 -27.13 -11.57 11.63
CA ILE A 970 -25.85 -11.44 10.92
C ILE A 970 -24.71 -11.41 11.95
N TRP A 971 -24.72 -10.50 12.92
CA TRP A 971 -23.64 -10.37 13.89
C TRP A 971 -23.46 -11.61 14.75
N LYS A 972 -24.55 -12.24 15.20
CA LYS A 972 -24.49 -13.49 15.96
C LYS A 972 -23.69 -14.56 15.20
N HIS A 973 -24.03 -14.79 13.93
CA HIS A 973 -23.32 -15.77 13.11
C HIS A 973 -21.90 -15.34 12.74
N GLN A 974 -21.62 -14.04 12.59
CA GLN A 974 -20.25 -13.57 12.44
C GLN A 974 -19.39 -13.93 13.67
N PHE A 975 -19.94 -13.82 14.88
CA PHE A 975 -19.24 -14.25 16.11
C PHE A 975 -19.09 -15.77 16.20
N GLU A 976 -20.10 -16.53 15.77
CA GLU A 976 -20.03 -18.00 15.72
C GLU A 976 -18.99 -18.48 14.71
N ASP A 977 -18.91 -17.87 13.53
CA ASP A 977 -17.84 -18.11 12.54
C ASP A 977 -16.46 -17.81 13.16
N ILE A 978 -16.32 -16.67 13.85
CA ILE A 978 -15.05 -16.32 14.53
C ILE A 978 -14.68 -17.39 15.54
N LYS A 979 -15.62 -17.83 16.37
CA LYS A 979 -15.37 -18.90 17.34
C LYS A 979 -14.99 -20.21 16.66
N TYR A 980 -15.77 -20.65 15.67
CA TYR A 980 -15.60 -21.93 14.97
C TYR A 980 -14.28 -22.00 14.19
N PHE A 981 -13.98 -21.01 13.35
CA PHE A 981 -12.75 -21.02 12.55
C PHE A 981 -11.51 -20.69 13.38
N THR A 982 -11.62 -19.95 14.49
CA THR A 982 -10.50 -19.81 15.45
C THR A 982 -10.19 -21.15 16.12
N TYR A 983 -11.22 -21.90 16.52
CA TYR A 983 -11.03 -23.25 17.08
C TYR A 983 -10.38 -24.21 16.07
N ARG A 984 -10.68 -24.09 14.77
CA ARG A 984 -10.02 -24.85 13.69
C ARG A 984 -8.62 -24.36 13.31
N GLY A 985 -8.07 -23.34 13.98
CA GLY A 985 -6.75 -22.76 13.67
C GLY A 985 -6.73 -21.78 12.50
N GLN A 986 -7.88 -21.47 11.91
CA GLN A 986 -8.05 -20.58 10.74
C GLN A 986 -8.49 -19.16 11.13
N GLY A 987 -8.39 -18.78 12.41
CA GLY A 987 -8.85 -17.49 12.91
C GLY A 987 -8.18 -16.28 12.22
N GLN A 988 -6.89 -16.38 11.87
CA GLN A 988 -6.19 -15.32 11.13
C GLN A 988 -6.72 -15.16 9.70
N VAL A 989 -7.01 -16.28 9.03
CA VAL A 989 -7.58 -16.32 7.67
C VAL A 989 -8.96 -15.67 7.65
N LEU A 990 -9.80 -16.01 8.64
CA LEU A 990 -11.10 -15.39 8.80
C LEU A 990 -10.99 -13.89 9.10
N LEU A 991 -10.17 -13.46 10.06
CA LEU A 991 -10.01 -12.04 10.36
C LEU A 991 -9.51 -11.23 9.15
N LYS A 992 -8.63 -11.82 8.34
CA LYS A 992 -8.19 -11.26 7.07
C LYS A 992 -9.35 -11.12 6.09
N SER A 993 -10.21 -12.13 5.95
CA SER A 993 -11.37 -12.07 5.05
C SER A 993 -12.34 -10.96 5.45
N LYS A 994 -12.61 -10.78 6.74
CA LYS A 994 -13.45 -9.69 7.26
C LYS A 994 -12.82 -8.32 7.01
N TRP A 995 -11.52 -8.18 7.25
CA TRP A 995 -10.80 -6.93 7.00
C TRP A 995 -10.78 -6.53 5.51
N ASP A 996 -10.49 -7.49 4.63
CA ASP A 996 -10.47 -7.24 3.19
C ASP A 996 -11.89 -7.00 2.64
N ALA A 997 -12.93 -7.61 3.25
CA ALA A 997 -14.31 -7.25 2.95
C ALA A 997 -14.62 -5.78 3.26
N LEU A 998 -14.17 -5.28 4.43
CA LEU A 998 -14.36 -3.89 4.85
C LEU A 998 -13.57 -2.88 4.00
N LYS A 999 -12.40 -3.25 3.45
CA LYS A 999 -11.66 -2.37 2.53
C LYS A 999 -12.46 -2.04 1.28
N MET A 1000 -13.27 -2.98 0.80
CA MET A 1000 -14.11 -2.81 -0.39
C MET A 1000 -15.50 -2.26 -0.04
N LEU A 1001 -15.73 -1.83 1.21
CA LEU A 1001 -17.01 -1.27 1.65
C LEU A 1001 -17.47 -0.08 0.79
N PRO A 1002 -16.62 0.92 0.43
CA PRO A 1002 -17.06 2.01 -0.44
C PRO A 1002 -17.57 1.53 -1.80
N GLN A 1003 -16.87 0.57 -2.43
CA GLN A 1003 -17.24 -0.02 -3.71
C GLN A 1003 -18.56 -0.79 -3.61
N MET A 1004 -18.74 -1.59 -2.55
CA MET A 1004 -19.97 -2.36 -2.32
C MET A 1004 -21.17 -1.45 -2.02
N LEU A 1005 -20.97 -0.35 -1.29
CA LEU A 1005 -22.01 0.65 -1.06
C LEU A 1005 -22.39 1.40 -2.34
N TYR A 1006 -21.43 1.69 -3.22
CA TYR A 1006 -21.72 2.26 -4.54
C TYR A 1006 -22.56 1.30 -5.40
N ARG A 1007 -22.21 0.01 -5.44
CA ARG A 1007 -23.02 -1.01 -6.13
C ARG A 1007 -24.40 -1.18 -5.51
N ARG A 1008 -24.50 -1.14 -4.18
CA ARG A 1008 -25.78 -1.13 -3.48
C ARG A 1008 -26.67 0.00 -3.95
N PHE A 1009 -26.12 1.22 -4.05
CA PHE A 1009 -26.88 2.36 -4.57
C PHE A 1009 -27.42 2.06 -5.99
N GLN A 1010 -26.59 1.52 -6.89
CA GLN A 1010 -27.02 1.17 -8.25
C GLN A 1010 -28.11 0.07 -8.28
N ILE A 1011 -28.00 -0.93 -7.41
CA ILE A 1011 -28.94 -2.06 -7.35
C ILE A 1011 -30.26 -1.61 -6.73
N GLN A 1012 -30.21 -0.94 -5.57
CA GLN A 1012 -31.40 -0.50 -4.85
C GLN A 1012 -32.17 0.59 -5.59
N THR A 1013 -31.50 1.45 -6.37
CA THR A 1013 -32.18 2.47 -7.20
C THR A 1013 -32.90 1.86 -8.40
N LYS A 1014 -32.41 0.73 -8.93
CA LYS A 1014 -32.99 0.04 -10.10
C LYS A 1014 -33.94 -1.09 -9.72
N ARG A 1015 -34.14 -1.38 -8.44
CA ARG A 1015 -35.01 -2.48 -7.97
C ARG A 1015 -36.47 -2.20 -8.32
N THR A 1016 -37.22 -3.26 -8.59
CA THR A 1016 -38.67 -3.20 -8.87
C THR A 1016 -39.48 -3.97 -7.82
N THR A 1017 -38.83 -4.86 -7.06
CA THR A 1017 -39.46 -5.66 -6.01
C THR A 1017 -39.37 -4.97 -4.65
N PRO A 1018 -40.47 -4.90 -3.87
CA PRO A 1018 -40.48 -4.35 -2.52
C PRO A 1018 -39.89 -5.32 -1.49
N ASP A 1019 -39.46 -4.79 -0.34
CA ASP A 1019 -38.79 -5.58 0.71
C ASP A 1019 -39.68 -6.72 1.22
N GLU A 1020 -40.99 -6.53 1.32
CA GLU A 1020 -41.94 -7.54 1.81
C GLU A 1020 -41.96 -8.82 0.95
N GLN A 1021 -41.69 -8.70 -0.35
CA GLN A 1021 -41.60 -9.86 -1.23
C GLN A 1021 -40.25 -10.56 -1.10
N ILE A 1022 -39.17 -9.80 -0.95
CA ILE A 1022 -37.82 -10.34 -0.72
C ILE A 1022 -37.76 -11.06 0.63
N GLU A 1023 -38.39 -10.52 1.67
CA GLU A 1023 -38.43 -11.14 3.01
C GLU A 1023 -39.01 -12.55 2.99
N LYS A 1024 -39.97 -12.86 2.12
CA LYS A 1024 -40.57 -14.19 1.99
C LYS A 1024 -39.60 -15.24 1.44
N LEU A 1025 -38.51 -14.80 0.81
CA LEU A 1025 -37.48 -15.66 0.24
C LEU A 1025 -36.28 -15.84 1.18
N ILE A 1026 -36.23 -15.08 2.29
CA ILE A 1026 -35.13 -15.13 3.25
C ILE A 1026 -35.46 -16.13 4.36
N ILE A 1027 -34.58 -17.11 4.58
CA ILE A 1027 -34.70 -18.07 5.68
C ILE A 1027 -34.16 -17.46 6.97
N THR A 1028 -34.95 -17.49 8.04
CA THR A 1028 -34.59 -16.89 9.33
C THR A 1028 -34.19 -17.88 10.42
N ASP A 1029 -34.41 -19.18 10.19
CA ASP A 1029 -34.20 -20.25 11.17
C ASP A 1029 -33.18 -21.29 10.71
#